data_AF-A0A1R3VIY5-F1
#
_entry.id   AF-A0A1R3VIY5-F1
#
_cell.length_a   1.000
_cell.length_b   1.000
_cell.length_c   1.000
_cell.angle_alpha   90.00
_cell.angle_beta   90.00
_cell.angle_gamma   90.00
#
_symmetry.space_group_name_H-M   'P 1'
#
loop_
_entity.id
_entity.type
_entity.pdbx_description
1 polymer ?
#
loop_
_entity_poly.entity_id
_entity_poly.type
_entity_poly.pdbx_seq_one_letter_code
_entity_poly.pdbx_strand_id
1 'polypeptide(L)'
;MTVTASASEARSRPVQLWLVAWACALAAVLAVFLLQDRLPWAVNYPASAIIPVADWVSALMSLIKSNFSWLTRSITAALGVPLDFALGLLAKNFKIGHGADMLVLPRLSWVGVCIAAFLAGRAAGGWKLGALVGGCFLYIALFGQWASAMLTLGLISIAVPFCIVTGLFVGIWAWRKPWAERLLISPALDLMQTIPTFAYLIPMLLLFGNSPVSAMIATAIFATPPMVRATMLGLSRVPSEIDDFSEMAGCTARQKLWRVLLPSARPALMVGVNQVIMLALNMVIIASMIGAGGLGYDVLLALRALKVGEAMEAGLAIVALAIALDRLSQAIARNHAKGHVYQEVSPSFWRRYPNLTLAVTILAATTLLGLFVPAFAAVPKAITFTTAPMWKTAVSWITINFFDTIEAFRVALILNVLNPVRAFCEGFPWLGAVFLLGLAGYQLGGLRLAALVAALTVFCAVTGLWEKTMATVYLCGISAFIACLIGIPIGLMASRSDRVEKIVTPIIDTLQVLPSFCFIIPVVMLFRVGDVTAMIATVAFAVVPAIRYTNHGLRQVPPALIEAAKVSGCTKRQTFLRVQLPLALPEIMLGVNQTILMALAMIIICAMVGTRDLGQEVFIALSKADSGRGIVAGLAIAFIGIVADRLFNAWTAKARARLG
;
A
#
# COMPACT_ATOMS: atom_id res chain seq x y z
N MET A 1 48.29 24.07 -28.49
CA MET A 1 48.61 23.44 -27.18
C MET A 1 48.05 22.03 -27.19
N THR A 2 48.96 21.07 -27.36
CA THR A 2 48.75 19.63 -27.38
C THR A 2 48.46 19.13 -25.96
N VAL A 3 47.26 18.60 -25.70
CA VAL A 3 47.00 17.80 -24.50
C VAL A 3 47.27 16.35 -24.87
N THR A 4 48.51 15.94 -24.65
CA THR A 4 48.96 14.56 -24.73
C THR A 4 48.42 13.74 -23.56
N ALA A 5 48.10 12.49 -23.88
CA ALA A 5 47.83 11.34 -23.04
C ALA A 5 48.37 11.39 -21.58
N SER A 6 47.47 11.19 -20.61
CA SER A 6 47.77 10.54 -19.32
C SER A 6 46.50 10.08 -18.55
N ALA A 7 45.52 9.49 -19.24
CA ALA A 7 44.29 9.02 -18.60
C ALA A 7 43.99 7.51 -18.77
N SER A 8 45.01 6.66 -18.96
CA SER A 8 44.79 5.22 -19.20
C SER A 8 45.18 4.24 -18.08
N GLU A 9 45.63 4.67 -16.91
CA GLU A 9 46.16 3.70 -15.89
C GLU A 9 45.40 3.59 -14.56
N ALA A 10 44.28 4.29 -14.34
CA ALA A 10 43.65 4.33 -13.01
C ALA A 10 42.32 3.57 -12.83
N ARG A 11 41.78 2.82 -13.82
CA ARG A 11 40.36 2.38 -13.75
C ARG A 11 40.03 0.87 -13.73
N SER A 12 41.00 -0.05 -13.71
CA SER A 12 40.70 -1.50 -13.75
C SER A 12 40.88 -2.27 -12.43
N ARG A 13 41.60 -1.73 -11.43
CA ARG A 13 41.96 -2.48 -10.21
C ARG A 13 40.82 -2.77 -9.19
N PRO A 14 39.78 -1.94 -8.97
CA PRO A 14 38.83 -2.21 -7.89
C PRO A 14 37.86 -3.36 -8.21
N VAL A 15 37.56 -3.63 -9.48
CA VAL A 15 36.56 -4.66 -9.85
C VAL A 15 37.11 -6.07 -9.62
N GLN A 16 38.39 -6.32 -9.94
CA GLN A 16 39.03 -7.62 -9.73
C GLN A 16 39.16 -7.98 -8.25
N LEU A 17 39.51 -7.01 -7.39
CA LEU A 17 39.59 -7.22 -5.93
C LEU A 17 38.25 -7.67 -5.33
N TRP A 18 37.14 -7.05 -5.75
CA TRP A 18 35.81 -7.44 -5.28
C TRP A 18 35.38 -8.81 -5.82
N LEU A 19 35.72 -9.16 -7.05
CA LEU A 19 35.43 -10.49 -7.60
C LEU A 19 36.14 -11.59 -6.78
N VAL A 20 37.41 -11.37 -6.43
CA VAL A 20 38.17 -12.30 -5.56
C VAL A 20 37.55 -12.37 -4.16
N ALA A 21 37.20 -11.22 -3.56
CA ALA A 21 36.54 -11.19 -2.25
C ALA A 21 35.22 -11.97 -2.24
N TRP A 22 34.39 -11.83 -3.28
CA TRP A 22 33.14 -12.59 -3.43
C TRP A 22 33.38 -14.08 -3.66
N ALA A 23 34.38 -14.45 -4.45
CA ALA A 23 34.75 -15.86 -4.66
C ALA A 23 35.22 -16.51 -3.35
N CYS A 24 36.08 -15.84 -2.59
CA CYS A 24 36.51 -16.31 -1.26
C CYS A 24 35.34 -16.40 -0.28
N ALA A 25 34.43 -15.42 -0.28
CA ALA A 25 33.26 -15.42 0.57
C ALA A 25 32.31 -16.58 0.26
N LEU A 26 32.02 -16.82 -1.02
CA LEU A 26 31.21 -17.95 -1.45
C LEU A 26 31.88 -19.29 -1.13
N ALA A 27 33.20 -19.41 -1.32
CA ALA A 27 33.95 -20.60 -0.93
C ALA A 27 33.89 -20.85 0.58
N ALA A 28 33.96 -19.81 1.41
CA ALA A 28 33.81 -19.93 2.86
C ALA A 28 32.40 -20.39 3.26
N VAL A 29 31.35 -19.85 2.64
CA VAL A 29 29.97 -20.29 2.90
C VAL A 29 29.75 -21.73 2.43
N LEU A 30 30.29 -22.09 1.26
CA LEU A 30 30.23 -23.46 0.76
C LEU A 30 30.95 -24.42 1.69
N ALA A 31 32.12 -24.05 2.23
CA ALA A 31 32.84 -24.86 3.20
C ALA A 31 32.02 -25.05 4.50
N VAL A 32 31.36 -24.00 5.00
CA VAL A 32 30.45 -24.10 6.15
C VAL A 32 29.28 -25.04 5.86
N PHE A 33 28.69 -24.94 4.67
CA PHE A 33 27.59 -25.81 4.25
C PHE A 33 28.04 -27.28 4.12
N LEU A 34 29.19 -27.55 3.52
CA LEU A 34 29.75 -28.91 3.40
C LEU A 34 30.14 -29.51 4.76
N LEU A 35 30.48 -28.67 5.74
CA LEU A 35 30.82 -29.07 7.11
C LEU A 35 29.60 -29.09 8.05
N GLN A 36 28.37 -29.09 7.53
CA GLN A 36 27.13 -29.06 8.33
C GLN A 36 27.07 -30.17 9.40
N ASP A 37 27.60 -31.36 9.10
CA ASP A 37 27.60 -32.50 10.04
C ASP A 37 28.51 -32.25 11.25
N ARG A 38 29.55 -31.41 11.10
CA ARG A 38 30.50 -31.05 12.17
C ARG A 38 30.13 -29.74 12.86
N LEU A 39 29.47 -28.81 12.17
CA LEU A 39 29.11 -27.48 12.67
C LEU A 39 27.61 -27.19 12.43
N PRO A 40 26.69 -27.93 13.05
CA PRO A 40 25.25 -27.76 12.82
C PRO A 40 24.76 -26.37 13.23
N TRP A 41 25.40 -25.75 14.24
CA TRP A 41 25.09 -24.39 14.72
C TRP A 41 25.39 -23.28 13.70
N ALA A 42 26.28 -23.56 12.73
CA ALA A 42 26.67 -22.59 11.70
C ALA A 42 25.67 -22.55 10.53
N VAL A 43 24.97 -23.67 10.31
CA VAL A 43 23.95 -23.81 9.26
C VAL A 43 22.57 -23.51 9.81
N ASN A 44 22.20 -24.15 10.91
CA ASN A 44 20.95 -23.94 11.62
C ASN A 44 21.21 -23.15 12.90
N TYR A 45 20.44 -22.09 13.13
CA TYR A 45 20.57 -21.34 14.37
C TYR A 45 20.21 -22.24 15.57
N PRO A 46 21.07 -22.36 16.59
CA PRO A 46 20.87 -23.33 17.66
C PRO A 46 19.64 -22.96 18.51
N ALA A 47 18.75 -23.94 18.73
CA ALA A 47 17.50 -23.74 19.46
C ALA A 47 17.70 -23.23 20.89
N SER A 48 18.81 -23.60 21.55
CA SER A 48 19.17 -23.14 22.90
C SER A 48 19.60 -21.67 22.95
N ALA A 49 19.98 -21.07 21.83
CA ALA A 49 20.41 -19.67 21.75
C ALA A 49 19.27 -18.75 21.29
N ILE A 50 18.07 -19.28 21.01
CA ILE A 50 16.91 -18.47 20.61
C ILE A 50 16.60 -17.49 21.74
N ILE A 51 16.61 -16.21 21.40
CA ILE A 51 16.24 -15.16 22.35
C ILE A 51 14.71 -15.05 22.35
N PRO A 52 14.05 -15.13 23.53
CA PRO A 52 12.60 -15.10 23.66
C PRO A 52 12.04 -13.67 23.51
N VAL A 53 12.36 -12.98 22.40
CA VAL A 53 11.90 -11.62 22.11
C VAL A 53 10.37 -11.56 22.07
N ALA A 54 9.72 -12.61 21.56
CA ALA A 54 8.26 -12.69 21.52
C ALA A 54 7.64 -12.64 22.93
N ASP A 55 8.26 -13.29 23.91
CA ASP A 55 7.79 -13.28 25.30
C ASP A 55 7.99 -11.91 25.93
N TRP A 56 9.13 -11.26 25.67
CA TRP A 56 9.39 -9.90 26.14
C TRP A 56 8.41 -8.89 25.56
N VAL A 57 8.12 -8.99 24.26
CA VAL A 57 7.14 -8.14 23.59
C VAL A 57 5.73 -8.41 24.12
N SER A 58 5.36 -9.67 24.36
CA SER A 58 4.06 -10.01 24.97
C SER A 58 3.92 -9.46 26.38
N ALA A 59 4.97 -9.58 27.21
CA ALA A 59 5.01 -9.03 28.56
C ALA A 59 4.88 -7.49 28.53
N LEU A 60 5.59 -6.82 27.63
CA LEU A 60 5.50 -5.38 27.42
C LEU A 60 4.08 -4.97 27.00
N MET A 61 3.48 -5.68 26.04
CA MET A 61 2.12 -5.38 25.57
C MET A 61 1.07 -5.60 26.67
N SER A 62 1.24 -6.63 27.50
CA SER A 62 0.39 -6.87 28.67
C SER A 62 0.50 -5.72 29.68
N LEU A 63 1.73 -5.25 29.97
CA LEU A 63 1.99 -4.12 30.85
C LEU A 63 1.38 -2.82 30.32
N ILE A 64 1.49 -2.57 29.01
CA ILE A 64 0.85 -1.41 28.37
C ILE A 64 -0.67 -1.51 28.51
N LYS A 65 -1.24 -2.69 28.23
CA LYS A 65 -2.69 -2.91 28.32
C LYS A 65 -3.20 -2.70 29.75
N SER A 66 -2.52 -3.22 30.77
CA SER A 66 -2.96 -3.09 32.17
C SER A 66 -2.87 -1.64 32.65
N ASN A 67 -1.79 -0.93 32.31
CA ASN A 67 -1.54 0.42 32.82
C ASN A 67 -2.30 1.51 32.05
N PHE A 68 -2.51 1.31 30.75
CA PHE A 68 -3.14 2.31 29.87
C PHE A 68 -4.57 1.94 29.45
N SER A 69 -5.21 0.93 30.04
CA SER A 69 -6.59 0.56 29.69
C SER A 69 -7.58 1.72 29.86
N TRP A 70 -7.36 2.63 30.81
CA TRP A 70 -8.21 3.80 30.97
C TRP A 70 -8.09 4.75 29.78
N LEU A 71 -6.86 4.97 29.28
CA LEU A 71 -6.58 5.84 28.15
C LEU A 71 -7.12 5.24 26.86
N THR A 72 -6.90 3.94 26.63
CA THR A 72 -7.41 3.27 25.42
C THR A 72 -8.94 3.28 25.38
N ARG A 73 -9.61 3.08 26.52
CA ARG A 73 -11.08 3.19 26.63
C ARG A 73 -11.56 4.61 26.39
N SER A 74 -10.88 5.63 26.93
CA SER A 74 -11.24 7.04 26.71
C SER A 74 -11.08 7.44 25.24
N ILE A 75 -10.00 7.03 24.58
CA ILE A 75 -9.81 7.24 23.14
C ILE A 75 -10.90 6.51 22.35
N THR A 76 -11.22 5.26 22.71
CA THR A 76 -12.26 4.48 22.05
C THR A 76 -13.62 5.16 22.17
N ALA A 77 -13.98 5.66 23.36
CA ALA A 77 -15.23 6.36 23.60
C ALA A 77 -15.29 7.69 22.82
N ALA A 78 -14.22 8.49 22.86
CA ALA A 78 -14.16 9.78 22.17
C ALA A 78 -14.25 9.63 20.64
N LEU A 79 -13.57 8.64 20.08
CA LEU A 79 -13.61 8.32 18.65
C LEU A 79 -14.89 7.57 18.25
N GLY A 80 -15.50 6.85 19.19
CA GLY A 80 -16.77 6.15 19.03
C GLY A 80 -17.93 7.10 18.77
N VAL A 81 -17.98 8.26 19.43
CA VAL A 81 -19.07 9.24 19.24
C VAL A 81 -19.27 9.67 17.77
N PRO A 82 -18.26 10.24 17.07
CA PRO A 82 -18.44 10.63 15.67
C PRO A 82 -18.60 9.41 14.75
N LEU A 83 -18.00 8.27 15.09
CA LEU A 83 -18.10 7.05 14.30
C LEU A 83 -19.50 6.43 14.37
N ASP A 84 -20.08 6.28 15.56
CA ASP A 84 -21.44 5.78 15.76
C ASP A 84 -22.46 6.74 15.17
N PHE A 85 -22.19 8.05 15.20
CA PHE A 85 -23.00 9.03 14.49
C PHE A 85 -22.96 8.80 12.97
N ALA A 86 -21.78 8.67 12.36
CA ALA A 86 -21.64 8.41 10.93
C ALA A 86 -22.26 7.07 10.52
N LEU A 87 -22.06 6.02 11.33
CA LEU A 87 -22.65 4.71 11.11
C LEU A 87 -24.17 4.75 11.28
N GLY A 88 -24.72 5.46 12.27
CA GLY A 88 -26.16 5.66 12.47
C GLY A 88 -26.81 6.52 11.38
N LEU A 89 -26.05 7.40 10.75
CA LEU A 89 -26.52 8.22 9.64
C LEU A 89 -26.58 7.40 8.34
N LEU A 90 -25.52 6.66 8.02
CA LEU A 90 -25.38 6.00 6.71
C LEU A 90 -25.83 4.54 6.68
N ALA A 91 -25.58 3.78 7.74
CA ALA A 91 -25.60 2.31 7.67
C ALA A 91 -26.59 1.64 8.64
N LYS A 92 -26.54 2.05 9.90
CA LYS A 92 -27.37 1.57 11.01
C LYS A 92 -28.47 2.60 11.27
N ASN A 93 -29.59 2.21 11.88
CA ASN A 93 -30.57 3.19 12.37
C ASN A 93 -30.09 3.76 13.71
N PHE A 94 -30.39 5.03 14.01
CA PHE A 94 -30.14 5.55 15.36
C PHE A 94 -31.14 4.93 16.32
N LYS A 95 -30.63 4.43 17.45
CA LYS A 95 -31.44 3.86 18.53
C LYS A 95 -31.26 4.73 19.76
N ILE A 96 -32.28 5.51 20.11
CA ILE A 96 -32.26 6.41 21.26
C ILE A 96 -33.21 5.83 22.32
N GLY A 97 -32.66 5.43 23.48
CA GLY A 97 -33.40 4.84 24.60
C GLY A 97 -33.01 3.38 24.93
N HIS A 98 -33.55 2.86 26.03
CA HIS A 98 -33.39 1.48 26.48
C HIS A 98 -34.77 0.81 26.63
N GLY A 99 -34.91 -0.46 26.21
CA GLY A 99 -36.15 -1.22 26.36
C GLY A 99 -37.09 -1.17 25.13
N ALA A 100 -38.39 -1.34 25.37
CA ALA A 100 -39.43 -1.45 24.34
C ALA A 100 -39.79 -0.10 23.67
N ASP A 101 -39.56 1.04 24.36
CA ASP A 101 -39.84 2.40 23.85
C ASP A 101 -38.64 3.02 23.11
N MET A 102 -37.88 2.19 22.38
CA MET A 102 -36.71 2.65 21.65
C MET A 102 -37.11 3.48 20.43
N LEU A 103 -36.83 4.78 20.45
CA LEU A 103 -37.00 5.64 19.28
C LEU A 103 -35.94 5.27 18.24
N VAL A 104 -36.39 4.70 17.12
CA VAL A 104 -35.51 4.33 16.00
C VAL A 104 -35.61 5.39 14.92
N LEU A 105 -34.62 6.28 14.80
CA LEU A 105 -34.55 7.19 13.66
C LEU A 105 -33.98 6.42 12.45
N PRO A 106 -34.61 6.53 11.27
CA PRO A 106 -34.14 5.83 10.09
C PRO A 106 -32.79 6.38 9.63
N ARG A 107 -31.95 5.49 9.11
CA ARG A 107 -30.78 5.87 8.32
C ARG A 107 -31.17 6.63 7.06
N LEU A 108 -30.21 7.30 6.43
CA LEU A 108 -30.44 8.05 5.20
C LEU A 108 -30.95 7.17 4.05
N SER A 109 -31.88 7.72 3.27
CA SER A 109 -32.41 7.06 2.09
C SER A 109 -31.31 6.81 1.05
N TRP A 110 -31.29 5.60 0.48
CA TRP A 110 -30.32 5.25 -0.56
C TRP A 110 -30.48 6.12 -1.82
N VAL A 111 -31.72 6.46 -2.18
CA VAL A 111 -32.03 7.38 -3.29
C VAL A 111 -31.47 8.76 -3.00
N GLY A 112 -31.68 9.25 -1.78
CA GLY A 112 -31.15 10.54 -1.31
C GLY A 112 -29.64 10.60 -1.37
N VAL A 113 -28.95 9.55 -0.91
CA VAL A 113 -27.48 9.46 -0.93
C VAL A 113 -26.96 9.42 -2.37
N CYS A 114 -27.56 8.65 -3.27
CA CYS A 114 -27.17 8.62 -4.69
C CYS A 114 -27.30 10.00 -5.36
N ILE A 115 -28.40 10.70 -5.12
CA ILE A 115 -28.62 12.04 -5.66
C ILE A 115 -27.66 13.06 -5.02
N ALA A 116 -27.44 12.99 -3.71
CA ALA A 116 -26.48 13.85 -3.03
C ALA A 116 -25.06 13.64 -3.57
N ALA A 117 -24.65 12.40 -3.82
CA ALA A 117 -23.36 12.08 -4.42
C ALA A 117 -23.23 12.62 -5.86
N PHE A 118 -24.30 12.49 -6.66
CA PHE A 118 -24.38 13.08 -8.00
C PHE A 118 -24.22 14.61 -7.97
N LEU A 119 -24.92 15.29 -7.06
CA LEU A 119 -24.87 16.74 -6.93
C LEU A 119 -23.53 17.24 -6.40
N ALA A 120 -22.91 16.49 -5.48
CA ALA A 120 -21.55 16.74 -5.02
C ALA A 120 -20.55 16.67 -6.18
N GLY A 121 -20.64 15.64 -7.03
CA GLY A 121 -19.80 15.52 -8.23
C GLY A 121 -20.06 16.65 -9.24
N ARG A 122 -21.33 17.02 -9.44
CA ARG A 122 -21.69 18.15 -10.31
C ARG A 122 -21.11 19.47 -9.79
N ALA A 123 -21.14 19.71 -8.49
CA ALA A 123 -20.55 20.88 -7.87
C ALA A 123 -19.02 20.92 -7.97
N ALA A 124 -18.37 19.76 -7.83
CA ALA A 124 -16.91 19.65 -7.82
C ALA A 124 -16.28 19.67 -9.21
N GLY A 125 -16.94 19.15 -10.25
CA GLY A 125 -16.32 18.95 -11.57
C GLY A 125 -17.27 18.95 -12.75
N GLY A 126 -18.52 19.40 -12.56
CA GLY A 126 -19.55 19.47 -13.60
C GLY A 126 -20.28 18.14 -13.83
N TRP A 127 -21.16 18.13 -14.85
CA TRP A 127 -22.12 17.05 -15.08
C TRP A 127 -21.49 15.66 -15.25
N LYS A 128 -20.36 15.56 -15.98
CA LYS A 128 -19.67 14.28 -16.21
C LYS A 128 -19.20 13.65 -14.91
N LEU A 129 -18.64 14.44 -13.99
CA LEU A 129 -18.22 13.96 -12.69
C LEU A 129 -19.42 13.58 -11.81
N GLY A 130 -20.49 14.40 -11.84
CA GLY A 130 -21.75 14.07 -11.17
C GLY A 130 -22.30 12.72 -11.62
N ALA A 131 -22.40 12.48 -12.93
CA ALA A 131 -22.88 11.23 -13.49
C ALA A 131 -22.00 10.04 -13.11
N LEU A 132 -20.68 10.20 -13.12
CA LEU A 132 -19.75 9.15 -12.68
C LEU A 132 -19.98 8.79 -11.21
N VAL A 133 -19.97 9.77 -10.32
CA VAL A 133 -20.09 9.57 -8.87
C VAL A 133 -21.46 9.02 -8.51
N GLY A 134 -22.54 9.62 -9.02
CA GLY A 134 -23.90 9.12 -8.84
C GLY A 134 -24.06 7.70 -9.40
N GLY A 135 -23.45 7.43 -10.56
CA GLY A 135 -23.41 6.10 -11.17
C GLY A 135 -22.69 5.06 -10.31
N CYS A 136 -21.59 5.40 -9.64
CA CYS A 136 -20.90 4.50 -8.71
C CYS A 136 -21.79 4.12 -7.50
N PHE A 137 -22.47 5.09 -6.88
CA PHE A 137 -23.39 4.82 -5.76
C PHE A 137 -24.61 4.03 -6.22
N LEU A 138 -25.16 4.36 -7.39
CA LEU A 138 -26.27 3.63 -7.98
C LEU A 138 -25.87 2.18 -8.31
N TYR A 139 -24.67 1.97 -8.86
CA TYR A 139 -24.11 0.63 -9.09
C TYR A 139 -24.07 -0.16 -7.77
N ILE A 140 -23.47 0.40 -6.71
CA ILE A 140 -23.40 -0.26 -5.40
C ILE A 140 -24.80 -0.63 -4.88
N ALA A 141 -25.80 0.24 -5.06
CA ALA A 141 -27.18 -0.02 -4.68
C ALA A 141 -27.79 -1.17 -5.49
N LEU A 142 -27.72 -1.08 -6.81
CA LEU A 142 -28.31 -2.05 -7.73
C LEU A 142 -27.65 -3.43 -7.64
N PHE A 143 -26.38 -3.53 -7.23
CA PHE A 143 -25.70 -4.82 -7.07
C PHE A 143 -25.80 -5.42 -5.66
N GLY A 144 -26.71 -4.90 -4.82
CA GLY A 144 -26.99 -5.47 -3.49
C GLY A 144 -25.91 -5.22 -2.44
N GLN A 145 -24.89 -4.42 -2.74
CA GLN A 145 -23.74 -4.14 -1.86
C GLN A 145 -23.93 -2.88 -1.00
N TRP A 146 -25.14 -2.31 -0.97
CA TRP A 146 -25.43 -1.02 -0.32
C TRP A 146 -25.13 -1.00 1.18
N ALA A 147 -25.64 -1.98 1.93
CA ALA A 147 -25.52 -1.98 3.39
C ALA A 147 -24.04 -2.03 3.82
N SER A 148 -23.29 -2.91 3.20
CA SER A 148 -21.86 -3.08 3.45
C SER A 148 -21.05 -1.88 2.98
N ALA A 149 -21.41 -1.28 1.84
CA ALA A 149 -20.77 -0.06 1.35
C ALA A 149 -21.01 1.14 2.27
N MET A 150 -22.21 1.27 2.84
CA MET A 150 -22.49 2.36 3.79
C MET A 150 -21.75 2.17 5.12
N LEU A 151 -21.56 0.93 5.59
CA LEU A 151 -20.69 0.66 6.75
C LEU A 151 -19.26 1.10 6.47
N THR A 152 -18.72 0.71 5.29
CA THR A 152 -17.38 1.11 4.86
C THR A 152 -17.26 2.63 4.71
N LEU A 153 -18.22 3.28 4.05
CA LEU A 153 -18.23 4.73 3.87
C LEU A 153 -18.34 5.48 5.21
N GLY A 154 -19.14 4.99 6.15
CA GLY A 154 -19.28 5.57 7.48
C GLY A 154 -17.99 5.47 8.31
N LEU A 155 -17.24 4.39 8.19
CA LEU A 155 -15.92 4.28 8.80
C LEU A 155 -14.92 5.25 8.15
N ILE A 156 -14.86 5.27 6.82
CA ILE A 156 -13.91 6.10 6.06
C ILE A 156 -14.19 7.59 6.24
N SER A 157 -15.46 7.99 6.34
CA SER A 157 -15.85 9.39 6.49
C SER A 157 -15.35 10.02 7.79
N ILE A 158 -15.06 9.21 8.82
CA ILE A 158 -14.43 9.66 10.08
C ILE A 158 -12.92 9.40 10.07
N ALA A 159 -12.49 8.23 9.60
CA ALA A 159 -11.10 7.84 9.56
C ALA A 159 -10.24 8.80 8.72
N VAL A 160 -10.68 9.14 7.50
CA VAL A 160 -9.90 9.95 6.57
C VAL A 160 -9.68 11.38 7.10
N PRO A 161 -10.71 12.13 7.55
CA PRO A 161 -10.48 13.43 8.15
C PRO A 161 -9.56 13.36 9.37
N PHE A 162 -9.70 12.33 10.22
CA PHE A 162 -8.79 12.14 11.35
C PHE A 162 -7.32 11.97 10.90
N CYS A 163 -7.06 11.18 9.86
CA CYS A 163 -5.72 11.00 9.27
C CYS A 163 -5.17 12.30 8.66
N ILE A 164 -6.02 13.05 7.95
CA ILE A 164 -5.61 14.32 7.32
C ILE A 164 -5.23 15.34 8.39
N VAL A 165 -6.06 15.47 9.43
CA VAL A 165 -5.83 16.41 10.53
C VAL A 165 -4.56 16.05 11.29
N THR A 166 -4.44 14.79 11.74
CA THR A 166 -3.25 14.33 12.47
C THR A 166 -1.98 14.43 11.62
N GLY A 167 -2.05 14.04 10.34
CA GLY A 167 -0.93 14.14 9.41
C GLY A 167 -0.49 15.56 9.12
N LEU A 168 -1.43 16.50 8.98
CA LEU A 168 -1.14 17.92 8.80
C LEU A 168 -0.41 18.50 10.01
N PHE A 169 -0.89 18.22 11.22
CA PHE A 169 -0.27 18.74 12.44
C PHE A 169 1.12 18.16 12.70
N VAL A 170 1.29 16.84 12.54
CA VAL A 170 2.59 16.18 12.68
C VAL A 170 3.56 16.66 11.59
N GLY A 171 3.09 16.84 10.35
CA GLY A 171 3.91 17.36 9.25
C GLY A 171 4.35 18.81 9.44
N ILE A 172 3.47 19.69 9.96
CA ILE A 172 3.84 21.06 10.34
C ILE A 172 4.88 21.02 11.48
N TRP A 173 4.72 20.15 12.46
CA TRP A 173 5.67 20.03 13.56
C TRP A 173 7.05 19.56 13.08
N ALA A 174 7.09 18.55 12.21
CA ALA A 174 8.31 18.09 11.55
C ALA A 174 9.01 19.21 10.80
N TRP A 175 8.28 19.93 9.94
CA TRP A 175 8.81 21.02 9.14
C TRP A 175 9.36 22.18 9.99
N ARG A 176 8.68 22.54 11.09
CA ARG A 176 9.16 23.62 11.98
C ARG A 176 10.39 23.24 12.79
N LYS A 177 10.63 21.94 13.04
CA LYS A 177 11.70 21.45 13.92
C LYS A 177 12.52 20.38 13.19
N PRO A 178 13.64 20.75 12.54
CA PRO A 178 14.48 19.82 11.80
C PRO A 178 15.00 18.63 12.64
N TRP A 179 15.16 18.82 13.96
CA TRP A 179 15.54 17.72 14.86
C TRP A 179 14.41 16.70 15.03
N ALA A 180 13.14 17.16 15.10
CA ALA A 180 11.98 16.29 15.26
C ALA A 180 11.72 15.49 13.99
N GLU A 181 11.88 16.12 12.83
CA GLU A 181 11.88 15.44 11.52
C GLU A 181 12.89 14.29 11.49
N ARG A 182 14.17 14.59 11.68
CA ARG A 182 15.26 13.62 11.47
C ARG A 182 15.29 12.50 12.51
N LEU A 183 15.04 12.80 13.78
CA LEU A 183 15.24 11.85 14.88
C LEU A 183 13.98 11.03 15.22
N LEU A 184 12.80 11.63 15.10
CA LEU A 184 11.56 11.00 15.57
C LEU A 184 10.63 10.64 14.41
N ILE A 185 10.32 11.60 13.54
CA ILE A 185 9.20 11.47 12.61
C ILE A 185 9.59 10.61 11.41
N SER A 186 10.67 10.92 10.68
CA SER A 186 11.05 10.13 9.50
C SER A 186 11.25 8.65 9.81
N PRO A 187 11.99 8.24 10.86
CA PRO A 187 12.12 6.83 11.22
C PRO A 187 10.78 6.18 11.59
N ALA A 188 9.89 6.90 12.30
CA ALA A 188 8.57 6.38 12.65
C ALA A 188 7.69 6.19 11.41
N LEU A 189 7.69 7.13 10.47
CA LEU A 189 6.96 7.00 9.21
C LEU A 189 7.47 5.83 8.37
N ASP A 190 8.79 5.66 8.31
CA ASP A 190 9.41 4.54 7.61
C ASP A 190 9.01 3.21 8.26
N LEU A 191 9.00 3.14 9.59
CA LEU A 191 8.55 1.96 10.33
C LEU A 191 7.07 1.65 10.07
N MET A 192 6.20 2.66 10.14
CA MET A 192 4.75 2.52 9.91
C MET A 192 4.41 2.02 8.49
N GLN A 193 5.28 2.31 7.51
CA GLN A 193 5.10 1.88 6.12
C GLN A 193 5.80 0.57 5.77
N THR A 194 6.82 0.18 6.54
CA THR A 194 7.60 -1.05 6.30
C THR A 194 7.08 -2.23 7.11
N ILE A 195 6.51 -1.99 8.30
CA ILE A 195 5.87 -3.04 9.08
C ILE A 195 4.57 -3.47 8.38
N PRO A 196 4.40 -4.78 8.11
CA PRO A 196 3.16 -5.36 7.61
C PRO A 196 1.94 -4.91 8.40
N THR A 197 0.85 -4.65 7.68
CA THR A 197 -0.39 -4.17 8.29
C THR A 197 -0.95 -5.11 9.36
N PHE A 198 -0.89 -6.42 9.10
CA PHE A 198 -1.33 -7.46 10.01
C PHE A 198 -0.55 -7.48 11.34
N ALA A 199 0.73 -7.07 11.35
CA ALA A 199 1.54 -7.13 12.55
C ALA A 199 1.11 -6.08 13.58
N TYR A 200 0.79 -4.85 13.14
CA TYR A 200 0.30 -3.82 14.05
C TYR A 200 -1.20 -3.96 14.36
N LEU A 201 -1.99 -4.68 13.56
CA LEU A 201 -3.39 -4.97 13.88
C LEU A 201 -3.55 -5.73 15.20
N ILE A 202 -2.56 -6.53 15.60
CA ILE A 202 -2.60 -7.36 16.81
C ILE A 202 -2.56 -6.50 18.07
N PRO A 203 -1.57 -5.59 18.25
CA PRO A 203 -1.61 -4.58 19.30
C PRO A 203 -2.93 -3.82 19.33
N MET A 204 -3.47 -3.44 18.17
CA MET A 204 -4.71 -2.68 18.07
C MET A 204 -5.90 -3.48 18.62
N LEU A 205 -6.03 -4.74 18.23
CA LEU A 205 -7.05 -5.66 18.74
C LEU A 205 -6.92 -5.85 20.26
N LEU A 206 -5.69 -5.97 20.79
CA LEU A 206 -5.46 -6.18 22.22
C LEU A 206 -5.73 -4.94 23.08
N LEU A 207 -5.38 -3.75 22.59
CA LEU A 207 -5.46 -2.49 23.33
C LEU A 207 -6.85 -1.84 23.24
N PHE A 208 -7.51 -1.94 22.07
CA PHE A 208 -8.78 -1.26 21.77
C PHE A 208 -9.95 -2.24 21.58
N GLY A 209 -9.69 -3.55 21.65
CA GLY A 209 -10.70 -4.58 21.47
C GLY A 209 -11.12 -4.77 20.00
N ASN A 210 -12.07 -5.69 19.81
CA ASN A 210 -12.67 -5.99 18.52
C ASN A 210 -13.80 -4.97 18.23
N SER A 211 -13.44 -3.80 17.71
CA SER A 211 -14.38 -2.70 17.45
C SER A 211 -14.07 -1.95 16.15
N PRO A 212 -15.09 -1.30 15.52
CA PRO A 212 -14.85 -0.41 14.38
C PRO A 212 -13.87 0.73 14.66
N VAL A 213 -13.76 1.16 15.93
CA VAL A 213 -12.78 2.19 16.34
C VAL A 213 -11.35 1.65 16.28
N SER A 214 -11.11 0.40 16.71
CA SER A 214 -9.79 -0.24 16.58
C SER A 214 -9.34 -0.29 15.12
N ALA A 215 -10.25 -0.68 14.22
CA ALA A 215 -10.07 -0.65 12.78
C ALA A 215 -9.76 0.76 12.24
N MET A 216 -10.47 1.79 12.73
CA MET A 216 -10.21 3.18 12.37
C MET A 216 -8.80 3.63 12.78
N ILE A 217 -8.37 3.31 13.99
CA ILE A 217 -7.04 3.69 14.49
C ILE A 217 -5.95 2.93 13.72
N ALA A 218 -6.13 1.63 13.46
CA ALA A 218 -5.22 0.86 12.62
C ALA A 218 -5.10 1.46 11.21
N THR A 219 -6.21 1.96 10.66
CA THR A 219 -6.25 2.67 9.39
C THR A 219 -5.51 4.00 9.47
N ALA A 220 -5.63 4.73 10.59
CA ALA A 220 -4.90 5.97 10.79
C ALA A 220 -3.38 5.79 10.91
N ILE A 221 -2.93 4.71 11.56
CA ILE A 221 -1.51 4.35 11.60
C ILE A 221 -0.98 4.12 10.17
N PHE A 222 -1.75 3.46 9.32
CA PHE A 222 -1.33 3.17 7.96
C PHE A 222 -1.41 4.37 7.00
N ALA A 223 -2.48 5.16 7.09
CA ALA A 223 -2.83 6.16 6.08
C ALA A 223 -2.29 7.57 6.38
N THR A 224 -1.89 7.87 7.61
CA THR A 224 -1.35 9.18 8.00
C THR A 224 0.04 9.52 7.42
N PRO A 225 1.01 8.58 7.27
CA PRO A 225 2.36 8.91 6.78
C PRO A 225 2.47 9.68 5.45
N PRO A 226 1.69 9.36 4.39
CA PRO A 226 1.66 10.16 3.16
C PRO A 226 1.27 11.62 3.40
N MET A 227 0.33 11.89 4.31
CA MET A 227 -0.08 13.25 4.63
C MET A 227 1.05 14.02 5.32
N VAL A 228 1.71 13.39 6.30
CA VAL A 228 2.88 13.98 6.99
C VAL A 228 3.96 14.36 5.99
N ARG A 229 4.34 13.44 5.10
CA ARG A 229 5.35 13.69 4.06
C ARG A 229 4.91 14.78 3.07
N ALA A 230 3.65 14.75 2.63
CA ALA A 230 3.11 15.76 1.71
C ALA A 230 3.10 17.16 2.35
N THR A 231 2.80 17.26 3.64
CA THR A 231 2.88 18.53 4.38
C THR A 231 4.31 19.03 4.49
N MET A 232 5.26 18.17 4.89
CA MET A 232 6.68 18.55 4.99
C MET A 232 7.24 19.03 3.65
N LEU A 233 7.04 18.24 2.59
CA LEU A 233 7.52 18.57 1.25
C LEU A 233 6.79 19.78 0.67
N GLY A 234 5.49 19.90 0.90
CA GLY A 234 4.67 21.02 0.43
C GLY A 234 5.14 22.35 1.00
N LEU A 235 5.37 22.41 2.31
CA LEU A 235 5.86 23.62 2.99
C LEU A 235 7.31 23.94 2.62
N SER A 236 8.16 22.93 2.44
CA SER A 236 9.57 23.13 2.05
C SER A 236 9.75 23.57 0.60
N ARG A 237 8.74 23.40 -0.25
CA ARG A 237 8.74 23.79 -1.67
C ARG A 237 8.06 25.12 -1.94
N VAL A 238 7.53 25.80 -0.91
CA VAL A 238 6.98 27.14 -1.09
C VAL A 238 8.14 28.08 -1.48
N PRO A 239 8.02 28.85 -2.59
CA PRO A 239 9.05 29.81 -2.99
C PRO A 239 9.33 30.82 -1.87
N SER A 240 10.60 31.17 -1.67
CA SER A 240 11.01 32.07 -0.58
C SER A 240 10.42 33.47 -0.73
N GLU A 241 10.11 33.90 -1.95
CA GLU A 241 9.49 35.20 -2.24
C GLU A 241 8.11 35.34 -1.60
N ILE A 242 7.36 34.23 -1.46
CA ILE A 242 6.07 34.21 -0.76
C ILE A 242 6.28 34.36 0.75
N ASP A 243 7.37 33.79 1.27
CA ASP A 243 7.74 33.85 2.67
C ASP A 243 8.18 35.28 3.05
N ASP A 244 9.07 35.87 2.25
CA ASP A 244 9.57 37.24 2.39
C ASP A 244 8.41 38.26 2.32
N PHE A 245 7.49 38.09 1.36
CA PHE A 245 6.29 38.92 1.27
C PHE A 245 5.45 38.89 2.55
N SER A 246 5.32 37.71 3.18
CA SER A 246 4.54 37.59 4.42
C SER A 246 5.16 38.37 5.58
N GLU A 247 6.49 38.46 5.62
CA GLU A 247 7.22 39.23 6.63
C GLU A 247 7.09 40.72 6.37
N MET A 248 7.24 41.16 5.12
CA MET A 248 7.03 42.55 4.72
C MET A 248 5.60 43.03 5.00
N ALA A 249 4.61 42.15 4.84
CA ALA A 249 3.21 42.42 5.14
C ALA A 249 2.89 42.44 6.65
N GLY A 250 3.87 42.22 7.53
CA GLY A 250 3.69 42.24 8.99
C GLY A 250 2.92 41.04 9.53
N CYS A 251 2.94 39.88 8.85
CA CYS A 251 2.23 38.70 9.32
C CYS A 251 2.88 38.12 10.58
N THR A 252 2.09 37.90 11.63
CA THR A 252 2.50 37.08 12.77
C THR A 252 2.81 35.64 12.33
N ALA A 253 3.61 34.89 13.08
CA ALA A 253 3.95 33.49 12.74
C ALA A 253 2.72 32.59 12.50
N ARG A 254 1.62 32.84 13.23
CA ARG A 254 0.35 32.12 13.03
C ARG A 254 -0.33 32.53 11.73
N GLN A 255 -0.34 33.82 11.39
CA GLN A 255 -0.88 34.31 10.12
C GLN A 255 -0.05 33.83 8.94
N LYS A 256 1.28 33.92 9.04
CA LYS A 256 2.24 33.39 8.05
C LYS A 256 1.97 31.92 7.73
N LEU A 257 1.86 31.07 8.75
CA LEU A 257 1.57 29.64 8.56
C LEU A 257 0.18 29.38 7.95
N TRP A 258 -0.88 29.92 8.55
CA TRP A 258 -2.26 29.53 8.20
C TRP A 258 -2.85 30.29 7.02
N ARG A 259 -2.41 31.52 6.76
CA ARG A 259 -2.95 32.38 5.69
C ARG A 259 -2.05 32.49 4.46
N VAL A 260 -0.76 32.20 4.59
CA VAL A 260 0.20 32.30 3.47
C VAL A 260 0.74 30.93 3.09
N LEU A 261 1.52 30.30 3.97
CA LEU A 261 2.26 29.07 3.63
C LEU A 261 1.36 27.87 3.33
N LEU A 262 0.39 27.57 4.21
CA LEU A 262 -0.52 26.44 4.00
C LEU A 262 -1.39 26.59 2.74
N PRO A 263 -2.00 27.77 2.48
CA PRO A 263 -2.69 28.03 1.21
C PRO A 263 -1.81 27.85 -0.03
N SER A 264 -0.58 28.35 -0.02
CA SER A 264 0.37 28.20 -1.13
C SER A 264 0.80 26.75 -1.34
N ALA A 265 0.91 25.96 -0.27
CA ALA A 265 1.24 24.54 -0.32
C ALA A 265 0.05 23.61 -0.65
N ARG A 266 -1.17 24.14 -0.81
CA ARG A 266 -2.40 23.34 -1.03
C ARG A 266 -2.29 22.28 -2.15
N PRO A 267 -1.72 22.57 -3.33
CA PRO A 267 -1.60 21.55 -4.37
C PRO A 267 -0.81 20.31 -3.91
N ALA A 268 0.27 20.51 -3.15
CA ALA A 268 1.05 19.42 -2.58
C ALA A 268 0.29 18.71 -1.44
N LEU A 269 -0.41 19.45 -0.58
CA LEU A 269 -1.24 18.88 0.49
C LEU A 269 -2.36 17.98 -0.07
N MET A 270 -2.97 18.37 -1.19
CA MET A 270 -4.03 17.59 -1.83
C MET A 270 -3.53 16.25 -2.40
N VAL A 271 -2.24 16.16 -2.78
CA VAL A 271 -1.63 14.85 -3.09
C VAL A 271 -1.64 13.96 -1.86
N GLY A 272 -1.26 14.49 -0.69
CA GLY A 272 -1.32 13.79 0.59
C GLY A 272 -2.74 13.33 0.94
N VAL A 273 -3.73 14.22 0.85
CA VAL A 273 -5.16 13.90 1.07
C VAL A 273 -5.63 12.75 0.17
N ASN A 274 -5.26 12.78 -1.12
CA ASN A 274 -5.61 11.71 -2.04
C ASN A 274 -5.01 10.37 -1.63
N GLN A 275 -3.74 10.36 -1.22
CA GLN A 275 -3.06 9.14 -0.76
C GLN A 275 -3.67 8.60 0.54
N VAL A 276 -4.06 9.47 1.47
CA VAL A 276 -4.78 9.07 2.69
C VAL A 276 -6.08 8.35 2.33
N ILE A 277 -6.89 8.91 1.43
CA ILE A 277 -8.16 8.30 0.99
C ILE A 277 -7.90 6.92 0.39
N MET A 278 -6.95 6.82 -0.54
CA MET A 278 -6.64 5.56 -1.23
C MET A 278 -6.11 4.48 -0.28
N LEU A 279 -5.20 4.83 0.64
CA LEU A 279 -4.65 3.88 1.60
C LEU A 279 -5.67 3.49 2.67
N ALA A 280 -6.56 4.40 3.08
CA ALA A 280 -7.66 4.07 3.98
C ALA A 280 -8.62 3.06 3.34
N LEU A 281 -8.93 3.21 2.05
CA LEU A 281 -9.75 2.24 1.30
C LEU A 281 -9.07 0.87 1.16
N ASN A 282 -7.77 0.84 0.86
CA ASN A 282 -7.01 -0.41 0.82
C ASN A 282 -7.01 -1.14 2.16
N MET A 283 -7.01 -0.38 3.26
CA MET A 283 -7.05 -0.93 4.61
C MET A 283 -8.43 -1.51 4.99
N VAL A 284 -9.52 -1.20 4.28
CA VAL A 284 -10.88 -1.65 4.65
C VAL A 284 -10.98 -3.17 4.80
N ILE A 285 -10.37 -3.93 3.88
CA ILE A 285 -10.46 -5.40 3.94
C ILE A 285 -9.67 -5.94 5.13
N ILE A 286 -8.47 -5.41 5.36
CA ILE A 286 -7.59 -5.81 6.45
C ILE A 286 -8.22 -5.43 7.81
N ALA A 287 -8.77 -4.22 7.90
CA ALA A 287 -9.49 -3.73 9.07
C ALA A 287 -10.77 -4.53 9.37
N SER A 288 -11.42 -5.11 8.36
CA SER A 288 -12.60 -5.96 8.56
C SER A 288 -12.31 -7.23 9.37
N MET A 289 -11.05 -7.67 9.40
CA MET A 289 -10.62 -8.83 10.21
C MET A 289 -10.67 -8.57 11.72
N ILE A 290 -10.66 -7.29 12.13
CA ILE A 290 -10.71 -6.87 13.54
C ILE A 290 -12.01 -6.11 13.88
N GLY A 291 -13.09 -6.41 13.15
CA GLY A 291 -14.45 -6.00 13.55
C GLY A 291 -14.99 -4.74 12.89
N ALA A 292 -14.36 -4.23 11.83
CA ALA A 292 -14.89 -3.08 11.08
C ALA A 292 -16.22 -3.38 10.36
N GLY A 293 -16.43 -4.63 9.91
CA GLY A 293 -17.54 -5.02 9.05
C GLY A 293 -17.43 -4.43 7.63
N GLY A 294 -18.58 -4.23 6.97
CA GLY A 294 -18.67 -3.59 5.66
C GLY A 294 -18.15 -4.45 4.50
N LEU A 295 -17.87 -3.82 3.36
CA LEU A 295 -17.48 -4.53 2.13
C LEU A 295 -16.24 -5.40 2.31
N GLY A 296 -15.31 -4.97 3.17
CA GLY A 296 -14.12 -5.76 3.48
C GLY A 296 -14.44 -7.11 4.09
N TYR A 297 -15.46 -7.16 4.97
CA TYR A 297 -15.90 -8.39 5.62
C TYR A 297 -16.55 -9.35 4.61
N ASP A 298 -17.34 -8.82 3.66
CA ASP A 298 -17.98 -9.63 2.63
C ASP A 298 -16.95 -10.28 1.71
N VAL A 299 -15.92 -9.53 1.30
CA VAL A 299 -14.78 -10.06 0.54
C VAL A 299 -14.05 -11.14 1.32
N LEU A 300 -13.78 -10.92 2.62
CA LEU A 300 -13.12 -11.90 3.49
C LEU A 300 -13.93 -13.20 3.63
N LEU A 301 -15.24 -13.09 3.83
CA LEU A 301 -16.14 -14.23 3.96
C LEU A 301 -16.22 -15.01 2.64
N ALA A 302 -16.32 -14.30 1.50
CA ALA A 302 -16.33 -14.91 0.19
C ALA A 302 -14.99 -15.60 -0.15
N LEU A 303 -13.84 -15.06 0.26
CA LEU A 303 -12.55 -15.74 0.14
C LEU A 303 -12.52 -17.04 0.96
N ARG A 304 -12.92 -16.99 2.23
CA ARG A 304 -12.94 -18.18 3.10
C ARG A 304 -13.89 -19.26 2.60
N ALA A 305 -15.00 -18.86 1.99
CA ALA A 305 -15.97 -19.76 1.38
C ALA A 305 -15.64 -20.15 -0.08
N LEU A 306 -14.53 -19.66 -0.64
CA LEU A 306 -14.13 -19.84 -2.05
C LEU A 306 -15.23 -19.44 -3.05
N LYS A 307 -16.02 -18.42 -2.71
CA LYS A 307 -17.12 -17.90 -3.53
C LYS A 307 -16.64 -16.74 -4.40
N VAL A 308 -16.00 -17.05 -5.52
CA VAL A 308 -15.44 -16.04 -6.45
C VAL A 308 -16.47 -14.99 -6.86
N GLY A 309 -17.70 -15.40 -7.18
CA GLY A 309 -18.73 -14.46 -7.63
C GLY A 309 -19.05 -13.36 -6.63
N GLU A 310 -19.34 -13.76 -5.38
CA GLU A 310 -19.65 -12.82 -4.28
C GLU A 310 -18.44 -11.91 -3.97
N ALA A 311 -17.22 -12.45 -4.04
CA ALA A 311 -16.02 -11.67 -3.80
C ALA A 311 -15.73 -10.66 -4.90
N MET A 312 -15.95 -11.02 -6.17
CA MET A 312 -15.80 -10.10 -7.29
C MET A 312 -16.80 -8.94 -7.21
N GLU A 313 -18.04 -9.21 -6.80
CA GLU A 313 -19.05 -8.16 -6.60
C GLU A 313 -18.69 -7.20 -5.47
N ALA A 314 -18.35 -7.72 -4.30
CA ALA A 314 -17.94 -6.91 -3.16
C ALA A 314 -16.66 -6.12 -3.47
N GLY A 315 -15.72 -6.75 -4.19
CA GLY A 315 -14.51 -6.13 -4.71
C GLY A 315 -14.76 -4.96 -5.65
N LEU A 316 -15.61 -5.15 -6.66
CA LEU A 316 -16.02 -4.09 -7.59
C LEU A 316 -16.78 -2.97 -6.88
N ALA A 317 -17.55 -3.27 -5.84
CA ALA A 317 -18.19 -2.26 -5.01
C ALA A 317 -17.16 -1.40 -4.24
N ILE A 318 -16.09 -2.00 -3.69
CA ILE A 318 -14.99 -1.26 -3.07
C ILE A 318 -14.33 -0.33 -4.11
N VAL A 319 -14.11 -0.82 -5.33
CA VAL A 319 -13.49 -0.06 -6.42
C VAL A 319 -14.39 1.09 -6.86
N ALA A 320 -15.69 0.87 -6.99
CA ALA A 320 -16.66 1.92 -7.30
C ALA A 320 -16.67 3.02 -6.23
N LEU A 321 -16.62 2.63 -4.95
CA LEU A 321 -16.51 3.58 -3.83
C LEU A 321 -15.18 4.35 -3.89
N ALA A 322 -14.08 3.66 -4.19
CA ALA A 322 -12.76 4.28 -4.32
C ALA A 322 -12.70 5.29 -5.46
N ILE A 323 -13.21 4.94 -6.64
CA ILE A 323 -13.30 5.84 -7.80
C ILE A 323 -14.15 7.06 -7.46
N ALA A 324 -15.30 6.88 -6.80
CA ALA A 324 -16.16 7.98 -6.40
C ALA A 324 -15.42 8.98 -5.48
N LEU A 325 -14.77 8.48 -4.42
CA LEU A 325 -14.05 9.32 -3.46
C LEU A 325 -12.80 9.98 -4.06
N ASP A 326 -12.00 9.25 -4.84
CA ASP A 326 -10.80 9.76 -5.52
C ASP A 326 -11.15 10.88 -6.51
N ARG A 327 -12.13 10.63 -7.39
CA ARG A 327 -12.51 11.60 -8.43
C ARG A 327 -13.14 12.86 -7.84
N LEU A 328 -13.94 12.72 -6.77
CA LEU A 328 -14.46 13.87 -6.02
C LEU A 328 -13.33 14.68 -5.38
N SER A 329 -12.42 14.03 -4.66
CA SER A 329 -11.29 14.68 -3.98
C SER A 329 -10.40 15.45 -4.94
N GLN A 330 -10.01 14.83 -6.07
CA GLN A 330 -9.19 15.47 -7.10
C GLN A 330 -9.89 16.67 -7.77
N ALA A 331 -11.20 16.59 -8.00
CA ALA A 331 -11.95 17.69 -8.61
C ALA A 331 -12.06 18.89 -7.67
N ILE A 332 -12.32 18.64 -6.39
CA ILE A 332 -12.30 19.67 -5.34
C ILE A 332 -10.91 20.33 -5.25
N ALA A 333 -9.83 19.54 -5.34
CA ALA A 333 -8.46 20.05 -5.35
C ALA A 333 -8.19 21.01 -6.52
N ARG A 334 -8.61 20.64 -7.73
CA ARG A 334 -8.36 21.40 -8.96
C ARG A 334 -9.18 22.68 -9.04
N ASN A 335 -10.44 22.67 -8.61
CA ASN A 335 -11.31 23.85 -8.69
C ASN A 335 -10.87 25.00 -7.77
N HIS A 336 -10.27 24.69 -6.61
CA HIS A 336 -9.76 25.72 -5.71
C HIS A 336 -8.44 26.37 -6.17
N ALA A 337 -7.77 25.82 -7.20
CA ALA A 337 -6.59 26.42 -7.81
C ALA A 337 -6.92 27.58 -8.76
N LYS A 338 -8.19 27.71 -9.19
CA LYS A 338 -8.69 28.89 -9.90
C LYS A 338 -9.08 29.91 -8.85
N GLY A 339 -8.21 30.91 -8.62
CA GLY A 339 -8.36 31.91 -7.57
C GLY A 339 -9.77 32.49 -7.49
N HIS A 340 -10.29 32.66 -6.27
CA HIS A 340 -11.51 33.41 -6.06
C HIS A 340 -11.22 34.89 -6.33
N VAL A 341 -11.77 35.41 -7.43
CA VAL A 341 -11.95 36.86 -7.61
C VAL A 341 -12.81 37.32 -6.42
N TYR A 342 -12.36 38.36 -5.71
CA TYR A 342 -13.16 39.01 -4.67
C TYR A 342 -14.54 39.35 -5.26
N GLN A 343 -15.57 38.63 -4.85
CA GLN A 343 -16.95 38.96 -5.16
C GLN A 343 -17.54 39.74 -3.98
N GLU A 344 -17.94 40.98 -4.22
CA GLU A 344 -18.64 41.82 -3.27
C GLU A 344 -20.06 41.29 -2.98
N VAL A 345 -20.48 41.45 -1.72
CA VAL A 345 -21.80 41.17 -1.14
C VAL A 345 -22.22 39.68 -1.08
N SER A 346 -22.34 39.17 0.15
CA SER A 346 -22.80 37.80 0.47
C SER A 346 -24.25 37.57 0.03
N PRO A 347 -24.53 36.69 -0.95
CA PRO A 347 -25.82 36.02 -0.97
C PRO A 347 -25.93 35.13 0.29
N SER A 348 -27.15 34.99 0.84
CA SER A 348 -27.45 34.03 1.92
C SER A 348 -26.84 32.65 1.64
N PHE A 349 -26.41 31.91 2.68
CA PHE A 349 -25.72 30.59 2.57
C PHE A 349 -26.39 29.65 1.54
N TRP A 350 -27.72 29.70 1.46
CA TRP A 350 -28.56 28.94 0.55
C TRP A 350 -28.37 29.23 -0.94
N ARG A 351 -28.06 30.50 -1.29
CA ARG A 351 -27.77 30.95 -2.65
C ARG A 351 -26.28 30.82 -2.99
N ARG A 352 -25.40 30.77 -1.99
CA ARG A 352 -23.94 30.59 -2.16
C ARG A 352 -23.56 29.16 -2.57
N TYR A 353 -24.30 28.15 -2.08
CA TYR A 353 -24.05 26.73 -2.40
C TYR A 353 -25.33 26.01 -2.86
N PRO A 354 -25.88 26.36 -4.04
CA PRO A 354 -27.18 25.84 -4.49
C PRO A 354 -27.22 24.31 -4.64
N ASN A 355 -26.11 23.69 -5.05
CA ASN A 355 -26.05 22.23 -5.17
C ASN A 355 -26.03 21.52 -3.81
N LEU A 356 -25.42 22.14 -2.78
CA LEU A 356 -25.34 21.56 -1.43
C LEU A 356 -26.68 21.67 -0.73
N THR A 357 -27.35 22.82 -0.83
CA THR A 357 -28.68 23.00 -0.26
C THR A 357 -29.72 22.10 -0.93
N LEU A 358 -29.65 21.96 -2.25
CA LEU A 358 -30.49 21.02 -3.01
C LEU A 358 -30.20 19.56 -2.63
N ALA A 359 -28.93 19.18 -2.44
CA ALA A 359 -28.57 17.84 -2.00
C ALA A 359 -29.14 17.54 -0.60
N VAL A 360 -28.99 18.47 0.34
CA VAL A 360 -29.49 18.31 1.73
C VAL A 360 -31.02 18.26 1.75
N THR A 361 -31.72 19.11 1.00
CA THR A 361 -33.19 19.09 0.96
C THR A 361 -33.72 17.81 0.33
N ILE A 362 -33.15 17.34 -0.79
CA ILE A 362 -33.57 16.07 -1.40
C ILE A 362 -33.28 14.89 -0.47
N LEU A 363 -32.11 14.89 0.17
CA LEU A 363 -31.72 13.82 1.09
C LEU A 363 -32.63 13.78 2.33
N ALA A 364 -33.01 14.93 2.88
CA ALA A 364 -33.99 15.02 3.96
C ALA A 364 -35.39 14.57 3.50
N ALA A 365 -35.86 15.07 2.34
CA ALA A 365 -37.18 14.73 1.80
C ALA A 365 -37.30 13.23 1.50
N THR A 366 -36.31 12.62 0.85
CA THR A 366 -36.30 11.18 0.55
C THR A 366 -36.18 10.31 1.80
N THR A 367 -35.46 10.78 2.83
CA THR A 367 -35.36 10.06 4.11
C THR A 367 -36.69 10.11 4.88
N LEU A 368 -37.37 11.27 4.89
CA LEU A 368 -38.72 11.39 5.46
C LEU A 368 -39.74 10.54 4.68
N LEU A 369 -39.66 10.51 3.36
CA LEU A 369 -40.48 9.61 2.53
C LEU A 369 -40.20 8.14 2.84
N GLY A 370 -38.96 7.79 3.23
CA GLY A 370 -38.58 6.45 3.66
C GLY A 370 -39.32 5.95 4.91
N LEU A 371 -39.86 6.86 5.75
CA LEU A 371 -40.71 6.48 6.88
C LEU A 371 -42.07 5.94 6.44
N PHE A 372 -42.57 6.41 5.30
CA PHE A 372 -43.87 6.00 4.76
C PHE A 372 -43.75 4.93 3.67
N VAL A 373 -42.67 4.97 2.88
CA VAL A 373 -42.44 4.10 1.73
C VAL A 373 -41.15 3.30 1.96
N PRO A 374 -41.23 1.99 2.28
CA PRO A 374 -40.07 1.14 2.58
C PRO A 374 -39.01 1.11 1.46
N ALA A 375 -39.44 1.30 0.19
CA ALA A 375 -38.55 1.32 -0.97
C ALA A 375 -37.53 2.47 -0.97
N PHE A 376 -37.80 3.57 -0.25
CA PHE A 376 -36.84 4.67 -0.08
C PHE A 376 -35.89 4.44 1.11
N ALA A 377 -36.32 3.68 2.13
CA ALA A 377 -35.51 3.39 3.32
C ALA A 377 -34.46 2.28 3.09
N ALA A 378 -34.78 1.30 2.26
CA ALA A 378 -33.86 0.23 1.89
C ALA A 378 -33.99 -0.09 0.40
N VAL A 379 -32.87 -0.48 -0.22
CA VAL A 379 -32.87 -0.92 -1.61
C VAL A 379 -33.79 -2.15 -1.74
N PRO A 380 -34.85 -2.10 -2.56
CA PRO A 380 -35.73 -3.25 -2.78
C PRO A 380 -34.96 -4.40 -3.43
N LYS A 381 -35.08 -5.62 -2.91
CA LYS A 381 -34.46 -6.81 -3.51
C LYS A 381 -34.93 -7.10 -4.94
N ALA A 382 -36.10 -6.58 -5.34
CA ALA A 382 -36.64 -6.75 -6.68
C ALA A 382 -35.87 -5.98 -7.77
N ILE A 383 -35.18 -4.90 -7.40
CA ILE A 383 -34.38 -4.09 -8.35
C ILE A 383 -32.89 -4.42 -8.31
N THR A 384 -32.49 -5.37 -7.46
CA THR A 384 -31.08 -5.76 -7.34
C THR A 384 -30.70 -6.82 -8.36
N PHE A 385 -29.55 -6.64 -8.99
CA PHE A 385 -28.95 -7.57 -9.93
C PHE A 385 -27.69 -8.20 -9.32
N THR A 386 -27.32 -9.39 -9.79
CA THR A 386 -26.09 -10.07 -9.39
C THR A 386 -25.31 -10.52 -10.63
N THR A 387 -24.02 -10.20 -10.66
CA THR A 387 -23.02 -10.74 -11.60
C THR A 387 -22.28 -11.96 -11.04
N ALA A 388 -22.45 -12.30 -9.76
CA ALA A 388 -21.78 -13.43 -9.13
C ALA A 388 -21.94 -14.75 -9.89
N PRO A 389 -23.13 -15.10 -10.44
CA PRO A 389 -23.28 -16.32 -11.25
C PRO A 389 -22.42 -16.29 -12.52
N MET A 390 -22.31 -15.15 -13.19
CA MET A 390 -21.48 -14.99 -14.40
C MET A 390 -20.00 -15.28 -14.09
N TRP A 391 -19.47 -14.66 -13.03
CA TRP A 391 -18.09 -14.88 -12.58
C TRP A 391 -17.84 -16.33 -12.16
N LYS A 392 -18.77 -16.91 -11.39
CA LYS A 392 -18.68 -18.30 -10.96
C LYS A 392 -18.65 -19.25 -12.17
N THR A 393 -19.55 -19.07 -13.13
CA THR A 393 -19.63 -19.90 -14.33
C THR A 393 -18.37 -19.74 -15.18
N ALA A 394 -17.86 -18.52 -15.36
CA ALA A 394 -16.63 -18.28 -16.10
C ALA A 394 -15.42 -19.00 -15.48
N VAL A 395 -15.20 -18.84 -14.17
CA VAL A 395 -14.06 -19.51 -13.49
C VAL A 395 -14.26 -21.03 -13.44
N SER A 396 -15.48 -21.50 -13.21
CA SER A 396 -15.78 -22.94 -13.23
C SER A 396 -15.55 -23.54 -14.62
N TRP A 397 -15.95 -22.84 -15.68
CA TRP A 397 -15.70 -23.28 -17.06
C TRP A 397 -14.21 -23.39 -17.35
N ILE A 398 -13.39 -22.41 -16.95
CA ILE A 398 -11.93 -22.48 -17.10
C ILE A 398 -11.37 -23.65 -16.29
N THR A 399 -11.80 -23.78 -15.03
CA THR A 399 -11.30 -24.82 -14.12
C THR A 399 -11.62 -26.22 -14.65
N ILE A 400 -12.79 -26.44 -15.24
CA ILE A 400 -13.22 -27.74 -15.77
C ILE A 400 -12.52 -28.05 -17.10
N ASN A 401 -12.51 -27.11 -18.05
CA ASN A 401 -11.98 -27.38 -19.41
C ASN A 401 -10.44 -27.42 -19.47
N PHE A 402 -9.77 -26.67 -18.59
CA PHE A 402 -8.30 -26.58 -18.56
C PHE A 402 -7.70 -27.24 -17.31
N PHE A 403 -8.46 -28.08 -16.60
CA PHE A 403 -8.02 -28.70 -15.34
C PHE A 403 -6.66 -29.39 -15.49
N ASP A 404 -6.54 -30.31 -16.45
CA ASP A 404 -5.33 -31.12 -16.63
C ASP A 404 -4.12 -30.25 -16.99
N THR A 405 -4.30 -29.25 -17.85
CA THR A 405 -3.24 -28.32 -18.25
C THR A 405 -2.79 -27.45 -17.08
N ILE A 406 -3.72 -26.92 -16.30
CA ILE A 406 -3.43 -26.09 -15.12
C ILE A 406 -2.74 -26.92 -14.05
N GLU A 407 -3.22 -28.14 -13.81
CA GLU A 407 -2.66 -29.08 -12.85
C GLU A 407 -1.23 -29.50 -13.26
N ALA A 408 -1.01 -29.88 -14.52
CA ALA A 408 0.31 -30.23 -15.05
C ALA A 408 1.29 -29.05 -14.93
N PHE A 409 0.86 -27.84 -15.29
CA PHE A 409 1.67 -26.63 -15.13
C PHE A 409 1.99 -26.34 -13.66
N ARG A 410 1.00 -26.48 -12.77
CA ARG A 410 1.19 -26.31 -11.32
C ARG A 410 2.22 -27.29 -10.78
N VAL A 411 2.08 -28.58 -11.10
CA VAL A 411 2.99 -29.63 -10.65
C VAL A 411 4.40 -29.38 -11.19
N ALA A 412 4.53 -29.02 -12.48
CA ALA A 412 5.81 -28.68 -13.08
C ALA A 412 6.47 -27.48 -12.37
N LEU A 413 5.72 -26.42 -12.05
CA LEU A 413 6.23 -25.29 -11.29
C LEU A 413 6.68 -25.69 -9.88
N ILE A 414 5.90 -26.52 -9.18
CA ILE A 414 6.24 -26.97 -7.82
C ILE A 414 7.54 -27.78 -7.85
N LEU A 415 7.60 -28.81 -8.69
CA LEU A 415 8.71 -29.76 -8.69
C LEU A 415 9.99 -29.16 -9.29
N ASN A 416 9.89 -28.39 -10.37
CA ASN A 416 11.07 -27.94 -11.12
C ASN A 416 11.55 -26.54 -10.74
N VAL A 417 10.69 -25.72 -10.11
CA VAL A 417 11.02 -24.32 -9.79
C VAL A 417 10.92 -24.05 -8.29
N LEU A 418 9.74 -24.22 -7.69
CA LEU A 418 9.52 -23.79 -6.31
C LEU A 418 10.24 -24.66 -5.29
N ASN A 419 10.16 -25.99 -5.38
CA ASN A 419 10.82 -26.89 -4.43
C ASN A 419 12.35 -26.77 -4.46
N PRO A 420 13.02 -26.76 -5.63
CA PRO A 420 14.47 -26.59 -5.68
C PRO A 420 14.92 -25.23 -5.14
N VAL A 421 14.23 -24.14 -5.52
CA VAL A 421 14.56 -22.79 -5.05
C VAL A 421 14.30 -22.65 -3.55
N ARG A 422 13.20 -23.21 -3.04
CA ARG A 422 12.92 -23.28 -1.61
C ARG A 422 14.02 -24.04 -0.88
N ALA A 423 14.34 -25.26 -1.32
CA ALA A 423 15.37 -26.09 -0.69
C ALA A 423 16.73 -25.38 -0.66
N PHE A 424 17.07 -24.64 -1.73
CA PHE A 424 18.27 -23.80 -1.77
C PHE A 424 18.23 -22.66 -0.74
N CYS A 425 17.11 -21.95 -0.62
CA CYS A 425 16.98 -20.83 0.32
C CYS A 425 16.90 -21.30 1.78
N GLU A 426 16.05 -22.28 2.09
CA GLU A 426 15.86 -22.82 3.44
C GLU A 426 17.10 -23.60 3.92
N GLY A 427 17.82 -24.28 3.01
CA GLY A 427 19.09 -24.93 3.31
C GLY A 427 20.28 -23.97 3.43
N PHE A 428 20.09 -22.67 3.17
CA PHE A 428 21.20 -21.72 3.19
C PHE A 428 21.67 -21.43 4.62
N PRO A 429 22.98 -21.58 4.93
CA PRO A 429 23.51 -21.33 6.27
C PRO A 429 23.21 -19.90 6.74
N TRP A 430 22.65 -19.74 7.93
CA TRP A 430 22.31 -18.41 8.46
C TRP A 430 23.53 -17.50 8.59
N LEU A 431 24.67 -18.03 9.05
CA LEU A 431 25.93 -17.28 9.10
C LEU A 431 26.40 -16.86 7.71
N GLY A 432 26.23 -17.73 6.72
CA GLY A 432 26.57 -17.44 5.34
C GLY A 432 25.74 -16.29 4.80
N ALA A 433 24.43 -16.27 5.07
CA ALA A 433 23.56 -15.20 4.62
C ALA A 433 23.92 -13.86 5.26
N VAL A 434 24.14 -13.85 6.59
CA VAL A 434 24.59 -12.66 7.32
C VAL A 434 25.91 -12.13 6.76
N PHE A 435 26.87 -13.02 6.53
CA PHE A 435 28.19 -12.65 6.01
C PHE A 435 28.12 -12.07 4.59
N LEU A 436 27.41 -12.74 3.67
CA LEU A 436 27.29 -12.29 2.27
C LEU A 436 26.50 -10.98 2.17
N LEU A 437 25.38 -10.85 2.90
CA LEU A 437 24.60 -9.62 2.91
C LEU A 437 25.37 -8.46 3.58
N GLY A 438 26.12 -8.75 4.65
CA GLY A 438 27.04 -7.79 5.27
C GLY A 438 28.14 -7.34 4.32
N LEU A 439 28.75 -8.26 3.57
CA LEU A 439 29.75 -7.97 2.54
C LEU A 439 29.18 -7.11 1.40
N ALA A 440 27.97 -7.41 0.94
CA ALA A 440 27.24 -6.58 -0.04
C ALA A 440 27.01 -5.16 0.50
N GLY A 441 26.57 -5.05 1.76
CA GLY A 441 26.40 -3.77 2.44
C GLY A 441 27.71 -2.97 2.52
N TYR A 442 28.82 -3.64 2.82
CA TYR A 442 30.15 -3.03 2.89
C TYR A 442 30.60 -2.51 1.52
N GLN A 443 30.40 -3.29 0.45
CA GLN A 443 30.75 -2.89 -0.92
C GLN A 443 29.96 -1.68 -1.43
N LEU A 444 28.68 -1.59 -1.06
CA LEU A 444 27.76 -0.59 -1.60
C LEU A 444 27.78 0.71 -0.78
N GLY A 445 27.77 0.62 0.55
CA GLY A 445 27.58 1.76 1.46
C GLY A 445 28.54 1.79 2.67
N GLY A 446 29.58 0.96 2.68
CA GLY A 446 30.59 0.92 3.75
C GLY A 446 30.11 0.25 5.04
N LEU A 447 30.87 0.44 6.13
CA LEU A 447 30.67 -0.28 7.40
C LEU A 447 29.30 -0.05 8.04
N ARG A 448 28.73 1.16 7.93
CA ARG A 448 27.42 1.47 8.51
C ARG A 448 26.31 0.64 7.88
N LEU A 449 26.31 0.52 6.55
CA LEU A 449 25.33 -0.29 5.82
C LEU A 449 25.56 -1.78 6.07
N ALA A 450 26.82 -2.23 6.10
CA ALA A 450 27.19 -3.61 6.43
C ALA A 450 26.67 -4.02 7.81
N ALA A 451 26.93 -3.21 8.84
CA ALA A 451 26.52 -3.48 10.21
C ALA A 451 24.99 -3.49 10.35
N LEU A 452 24.30 -2.55 9.70
CA LEU A 452 22.84 -2.52 9.69
C LEU A 452 22.26 -3.79 9.06
N VAL A 453 22.69 -4.14 7.84
CA VAL A 453 22.18 -5.30 7.10
C VAL A 453 22.48 -6.60 7.86
N ALA A 454 23.70 -6.73 8.41
CA ALA A 454 24.06 -7.88 9.24
C ALA A 454 23.18 -7.97 10.49
N ALA A 455 22.99 -6.87 11.23
CA ALA A 455 22.16 -6.84 12.44
C ALA A 455 20.70 -7.21 12.16
N LEU A 456 20.10 -6.66 11.10
CA LEU A 456 18.73 -6.97 10.70
C LEU A 456 18.56 -8.44 10.28
N THR A 457 19.56 -9.02 9.60
CA THR A 457 19.55 -10.43 9.20
C THR A 457 19.73 -11.36 10.41
N VAL A 458 20.63 -11.01 11.33
CA VAL A 458 20.88 -11.74 12.58
C VAL A 458 19.62 -11.76 13.44
N PHE A 459 18.86 -10.67 13.52
CA PHE A 459 17.59 -10.63 14.26
C PHE A 459 16.63 -11.74 13.84
N CYS A 460 16.49 -11.99 12.53
CA CYS A 460 15.62 -13.06 12.01
C CYS A 460 16.08 -14.46 12.45
N ALA A 461 17.39 -14.69 12.55
CA ALA A 461 17.93 -15.96 13.03
C ALA A 461 17.76 -16.13 14.54
N VAL A 462 18.13 -15.10 15.31
CA VAL A 462 18.14 -15.10 16.78
C VAL A 462 16.74 -15.22 17.39
N THR A 463 15.72 -14.77 16.67
CA THR A 463 14.30 -14.91 17.07
C THR A 463 13.71 -16.29 16.76
N GLY A 464 14.49 -17.21 16.19
CA GLY A 464 14.04 -18.56 15.84
C GLY A 464 13.17 -18.61 14.58
N LEU A 465 13.11 -17.53 13.80
CA LEU A 465 12.25 -17.42 12.61
C LEU A 465 13.01 -17.64 11.30
N TRP A 466 14.26 -18.15 11.33
CA TRP A 466 15.13 -18.27 10.15
C TRP A 466 14.48 -19.02 8.98
N GLU A 467 13.91 -20.20 9.24
CA GLU A 467 13.26 -21.01 8.20
C GLU A 467 12.09 -20.24 7.56
N LYS A 468 11.27 -19.57 8.37
CA LYS A 468 10.15 -18.73 7.90
C LYS A 468 10.64 -17.52 7.12
N THR A 469 11.75 -16.91 7.55
CA THR A 469 12.42 -15.81 6.84
C THR A 469 12.89 -16.26 5.46
N MET A 470 13.58 -17.40 5.35
CA MET A 470 14.01 -17.95 4.07
C MET A 470 12.82 -18.39 3.21
N ALA A 471 11.74 -18.90 3.82
CA ALA A 471 10.46 -19.17 3.17
C ALA A 471 9.88 -17.89 2.51
N THR A 472 9.88 -16.77 3.23
CA THR A 472 9.44 -15.48 2.68
C THR A 472 10.38 -14.98 1.58
N VAL A 473 11.70 -15.10 1.77
CA VAL A 473 12.70 -14.64 0.79
C VAL A 473 12.61 -15.43 -0.52
N TYR A 474 12.45 -16.76 -0.48
CA TYR A 474 12.33 -17.54 -1.73
C TYR A 474 11.08 -17.17 -2.50
N LEU A 475 9.92 -17.11 -1.82
CA LEU A 475 8.64 -16.86 -2.48
C LEU A 475 8.58 -15.44 -3.03
N CYS A 476 9.06 -14.47 -2.26
CA CYS A 476 9.19 -13.09 -2.70
C CYS A 476 10.17 -12.95 -3.86
N GLY A 477 11.34 -13.59 -3.75
CA GLY A 477 12.40 -13.50 -4.73
C GLY A 477 11.97 -14.06 -6.08
N ILE A 478 11.37 -15.26 -6.10
CA ILE A 478 10.90 -15.88 -7.35
C ILE A 478 9.73 -15.09 -7.96
N SER A 479 8.78 -14.62 -7.15
CA SER A 479 7.70 -13.77 -7.64
C SER A 479 8.18 -12.45 -8.20
N ALA A 480 9.09 -11.75 -7.51
CA ALA A 480 9.65 -10.50 -7.98
C ALA A 480 10.49 -10.70 -9.24
N PHE A 481 11.23 -11.81 -9.34
CA PHE A 481 11.99 -12.17 -10.54
C PHE A 481 11.06 -12.38 -11.74
N ILE A 482 10.00 -13.18 -11.61
CA ILE A 482 9.03 -13.44 -12.67
C ILE A 482 8.29 -12.14 -13.04
N ALA A 483 7.91 -11.33 -12.05
CA ALA A 483 7.28 -10.02 -12.26
C ALA A 483 8.20 -9.07 -13.04
N CYS A 484 9.49 -9.02 -12.74
CA CYS A 484 10.47 -8.24 -13.52
C CYS A 484 10.64 -8.80 -14.94
N LEU A 485 10.71 -10.14 -15.07
CA LEU A 485 10.86 -10.83 -16.35
C LEU A 485 9.71 -10.52 -17.31
N ILE A 486 8.49 -10.37 -16.80
CA ILE A 486 7.30 -10.00 -17.57
C ILE A 486 7.17 -8.48 -17.71
N GLY A 487 7.36 -7.75 -16.63
CA GLY A 487 7.07 -6.33 -16.53
C GLY A 487 8.06 -5.43 -17.26
N ILE A 488 9.36 -5.74 -17.24
CA ILE A 488 10.38 -4.95 -17.93
C ILE A 488 10.16 -5.00 -19.47
N PRO A 489 9.93 -6.17 -20.11
CA PRO A 489 9.59 -6.21 -21.53
C PRO A 489 8.32 -5.44 -21.89
N ILE A 490 7.23 -5.58 -21.11
CA ILE A 490 5.99 -4.83 -21.36
C ILE A 490 6.23 -3.32 -21.20
N GLY A 491 6.99 -2.91 -20.19
CA GLY A 491 7.39 -1.51 -19.98
C GLY A 491 8.23 -0.96 -21.14
N LEU A 492 9.15 -1.76 -21.69
CA LEU A 492 9.92 -1.42 -22.88
C LEU A 492 9.05 -1.29 -24.14
N MET A 493 8.03 -2.15 -24.31
CA MET A 493 7.07 -2.02 -25.41
C MET A 493 6.22 -0.75 -25.27
N ALA A 494 5.78 -0.43 -24.05
CA ALA A 494 5.03 0.78 -23.75
C ALA A 494 5.86 2.07 -23.95
N SER A 495 7.15 2.03 -23.65
CA SER A 495 8.05 3.18 -23.83
C SER A 495 8.28 3.57 -25.29
N ARG A 496 8.09 2.61 -26.21
CA ARG A 496 8.31 2.82 -27.65
C ARG A 496 7.03 3.20 -28.40
N SER A 497 5.86 3.06 -27.79
CA SER A 497 4.58 3.31 -28.46
C SER A 497 3.55 3.91 -27.52
N ASP A 498 3.11 5.13 -27.82
CA ASP A 498 2.03 5.81 -27.10
C ASP A 498 0.70 5.05 -27.18
N ARG A 499 0.50 4.23 -28.22
CA ARG A 499 -0.69 3.36 -28.33
C ARG A 499 -0.62 2.23 -27.29
N VAL A 500 0.55 1.59 -27.15
CA VAL A 500 0.75 0.54 -26.15
C VAL A 500 0.63 1.11 -24.75
N GLU A 501 1.22 2.28 -24.48
CA GLU A 501 1.08 2.96 -23.19
C GLU A 501 -0.39 3.27 -22.84
N LYS A 502 -1.18 3.75 -23.80
CA LYS A 502 -2.62 4.02 -23.60
C LYS A 502 -3.44 2.76 -23.28
N ILE A 503 -3.00 1.58 -23.72
CA ILE A 503 -3.66 0.29 -23.45
C ILE A 503 -3.17 -0.30 -22.11
N VAL A 504 -1.86 -0.27 -21.87
CA VAL A 504 -1.22 -0.87 -20.69
C VAL A 504 -1.56 -0.10 -19.42
N THR A 505 -1.59 1.24 -19.48
CA THR A 505 -1.80 2.09 -18.28
C THR A 505 -3.12 1.76 -17.55
N PRO A 506 -4.29 1.69 -18.23
CA PRO A 506 -5.53 1.28 -17.56
C PRO A 506 -5.48 -0.12 -16.94
N ILE A 507 -4.79 -1.08 -17.58
CA ILE A 507 -4.68 -2.46 -17.07
C ILE A 507 -3.88 -2.46 -15.77
N ILE A 508 -2.70 -1.83 -15.77
CA ILE A 508 -1.84 -1.81 -14.58
C ILE A 508 -2.44 -0.94 -13.46
N ASP A 509 -3.16 0.13 -13.80
CA ASP A 509 -3.90 0.93 -12.82
C ASP A 509 -5.03 0.10 -12.19
N THR A 510 -5.73 -0.71 -12.98
CA THR A 510 -6.74 -1.64 -12.48
C THR A 510 -6.13 -2.69 -11.56
N LEU A 511 -4.99 -3.29 -11.93
CA LEU A 511 -4.29 -4.27 -11.09
C LEU A 511 -3.84 -3.70 -9.73
N GLN A 512 -3.52 -2.41 -9.64
CA GLN A 512 -3.13 -1.76 -8.38
C GLN A 512 -4.31 -1.30 -7.53
N VAL A 513 -5.44 -0.95 -8.16
CA VAL A 513 -6.61 -0.41 -7.46
C VAL A 513 -7.59 -1.52 -7.07
N LEU A 514 -7.65 -2.62 -7.83
CA LEU A 514 -8.44 -3.80 -7.45
C LEU A 514 -7.91 -4.36 -6.13
N PRO A 515 -8.77 -4.51 -5.11
CA PRO A 515 -8.32 -5.05 -3.84
C PRO A 515 -7.80 -6.47 -4.00
N SER A 516 -6.69 -6.79 -3.32
CA SER A 516 -5.92 -8.00 -3.66
C SER A 516 -6.70 -9.30 -3.56
N PHE A 517 -7.60 -9.35 -2.58
CA PHE A 517 -8.50 -10.46 -2.33
C PHE A 517 -9.38 -10.83 -3.54
N CYS A 518 -9.75 -9.87 -4.38
CA CYS A 518 -10.61 -10.12 -5.54
C CYS A 518 -9.90 -10.98 -6.58
N PHE A 519 -8.59 -10.77 -6.78
CA PHE A 519 -7.81 -11.55 -7.73
C PHE A 519 -7.26 -12.84 -7.11
N ILE A 520 -7.07 -12.90 -5.78
CA ILE A 520 -6.59 -14.12 -5.13
C ILE A 520 -7.56 -15.29 -5.33
N ILE A 521 -8.88 -15.08 -5.16
CA ILE A 521 -9.84 -16.20 -5.11
C ILE A 521 -9.94 -16.96 -6.44
N PRO A 522 -10.03 -16.31 -7.62
CA PRO A 522 -9.95 -17.02 -8.89
C PRO A 522 -8.66 -17.84 -9.02
N VAL A 523 -7.52 -17.28 -8.59
CA VAL A 523 -6.23 -17.99 -8.65
C VAL A 523 -6.26 -19.19 -7.71
N VAL A 524 -6.83 -19.08 -6.51
CA VAL A 524 -7.02 -20.21 -5.57
C VAL A 524 -7.89 -21.29 -6.19
N MET A 525 -8.97 -20.93 -6.88
CA MET A 525 -9.84 -21.92 -7.54
C MET A 525 -9.12 -22.65 -8.67
N LEU A 526 -8.30 -21.96 -9.45
CA LEU A 526 -7.57 -22.56 -10.59
C LEU A 526 -6.38 -23.38 -10.12
N PHE A 527 -5.55 -22.85 -9.23
CA PHE A 527 -4.26 -23.43 -8.85
C PHE A 527 -4.27 -24.12 -7.48
N ARG A 528 -5.42 -24.16 -6.79
CA ARG A 528 -5.58 -24.66 -5.41
C ARG A 528 -4.78 -23.86 -4.38
N VAL A 529 -5.06 -24.12 -3.10
CA VAL A 529 -4.37 -23.51 -1.96
C VAL A 529 -2.89 -23.94 -1.95
N GLY A 530 -1.95 -22.99 -1.86
CA GLY A 530 -0.51 -23.26 -1.81
C GLY A 530 0.38 -22.18 -2.44
N ASP A 531 1.68 -22.44 -2.52
CA ASP A 531 2.68 -21.44 -2.89
C ASP A 531 2.62 -21.01 -4.36
N VAL A 532 2.14 -21.86 -5.28
CA VAL A 532 1.93 -21.46 -6.69
C VAL A 532 0.88 -20.35 -6.78
N THR A 533 -0.23 -20.49 -6.06
CA THR A 533 -1.28 -19.48 -6.02
C THR A 533 -0.78 -18.17 -5.42
N ALA A 534 -0.04 -18.27 -4.31
CA ALA A 534 0.61 -17.11 -3.71
C ALA A 534 1.59 -16.45 -4.68
N MET A 535 2.40 -17.23 -5.39
CA MET A 535 3.36 -16.72 -6.37
C MET A 535 2.66 -15.98 -7.51
N ILE A 536 1.61 -16.56 -8.11
CA ILE A 536 0.88 -15.96 -9.24
C ILE A 536 0.17 -14.67 -8.80
N ALA A 537 -0.50 -14.70 -7.64
CA ALA A 537 -1.14 -13.52 -7.07
C ALA A 537 -0.12 -12.40 -6.78
N THR A 538 1.05 -12.77 -6.26
CA THR A 538 2.16 -11.85 -5.99
C THR A 538 2.74 -11.27 -7.29
N VAL A 539 2.93 -12.08 -8.34
CA VAL A 539 3.38 -11.62 -9.66
C VAL A 539 2.40 -10.62 -10.26
N ALA A 540 1.10 -10.92 -10.23
CA ALA A 540 0.05 -10.06 -10.79
C ALA A 540 0.04 -8.67 -10.13
N PHE A 541 0.31 -8.59 -8.83
CA PHE A 541 0.38 -7.34 -8.09
C PHE A 541 1.72 -6.61 -8.29
N ALA A 542 2.83 -7.35 -8.23
CA ALA A 542 4.19 -6.80 -8.26
C ALA A 542 4.67 -6.40 -9.67
N VAL A 543 4.07 -6.90 -10.75
CA VAL A 543 4.47 -6.58 -12.13
C VAL A 543 4.33 -5.09 -12.47
N VAL A 544 3.41 -4.38 -11.80
CA VAL A 544 3.07 -3.00 -12.15
C VAL A 544 4.25 -2.03 -12.00
N PRO A 545 4.97 -1.95 -10.86
CA PRO A 545 6.14 -1.09 -10.76
C PRO A 545 7.21 -1.42 -11.82
N ALA A 546 7.48 -2.70 -12.10
CA ALA A 546 8.42 -3.09 -13.16
C ALA A 546 8.02 -2.50 -14.53
N ILE A 547 6.73 -2.55 -14.90
CA ILE A 547 6.22 -1.94 -16.14
C ILE A 547 6.36 -0.42 -16.10
N ARG A 548 5.85 0.21 -15.04
CA ARG A 548 5.70 1.67 -14.95
C ARG A 548 7.05 2.38 -14.88
N TYR A 549 7.96 1.94 -14.02
CA TYR A 549 9.29 2.54 -13.89
C TYR A 549 10.16 2.29 -15.13
N THR A 550 10.02 1.14 -15.80
CA THR A 550 10.72 0.89 -17.06
C THR A 550 10.23 1.81 -18.17
N ASN A 551 8.91 1.96 -18.33
CA ASN A 551 8.33 2.88 -19.30
C ASN A 551 8.79 4.33 -19.02
N HIS A 552 8.68 4.75 -17.76
CA HIS A 552 9.04 6.10 -17.32
C HIS A 552 10.54 6.40 -17.53
N GLY A 553 11.42 5.53 -17.05
CA GLY A 553 12.87 5.71 -17.15
C GLY A 553 13.35 5.85 -18.59
N LEU A 554 12.79 5.07 -19.52
CA LEU A 554 13.15 5.14 -20.94
C LEU A 554 12.59 6.40 -21.63
N ARG A 555 11.39 6.86 -21.26
CA ARG A 555 10.79 8.09 -21.82
C ARG A 555 11.43 9.37 -21.28
N GLN A 556 11.99 9.34 -20.08
CA GLN A 556 12.63 10.50 -19.45
C GLN A 556 14.08 10.75 -19.90
N VAL A 557 14.65 9.87 -20.71
CA VAL A 557 15.99 10.10 -21.26
C VAL A 557 16.01 11.42 -22.04
N PRO A 558 16.91 12.38 -21.72
CA PRO A 558 16.93 13.68 -22.37
C PRO A 558 17.01 13.59 -23.89
N PRO A 559 16.11 14.25 -24.64
CA PRO A 559 16.11 14.21 -26.12
C PRO A 559 17.44 14.65 -26.72
N ALA A 560 18.10 15.66 -26.13
CA ALA A 560 19.40 16.16 -26.57
C ALA A 560 20.49 15.09 -26.60
N LEU A 561 20.50 14.15 -25.65
CA LEU A 561 21.46 13.04 -25.62
C LEU A 561 21.17 12.02 -26.73
N ILE A 562 19.90 11.84 -27.08
CA ILE A 562 19.48 10.97 -28.18
C ILE A 562 19.87 11.59 -29.52
N GLU A 563 19.70 12.90 -29.69
CA GLU A 563 20.12 13.65 -30.88
C GLU A 563 21.63 13.66 -31.05
N ALA A 564 22.39 13.93 -29.98
CA ALA A 564 23.84 13.85 -29.98
C ALA A 564 24.33 12.46 -30.44
N ALA A 565 23.74 11.38 -29.91
CA ALA A 565 24.06 10.02 -30.33
C ALA A 565 23.78 9.77 -31.82
N LYS A 566 22.67 10.30 -32.35
CA LYS A 566 22.33 10.19 -33.78
C LYS A 566 23.34 10.96 -34.65
N VAL A 567 23.72 12.18 -34.25
CA VAL A 567 24.72 13.00 -34.96
C VAL A 567 26.10 12.31 -34.95
N SER A 568 26.44 11.60 -33.87
CA SER A 568 27.65 10.77 -33.80
C SER A 568 27.58 9.45 -34.61
N GLY A 569 26.54 9.23 -35.42
CA GLY A 569 26.41 8.05 -36.28
C GLY A 569 25.93 6.79 -35.57
N CYS A 570 25.37 6.88 -34.36
CA CYS A 570 24.84 5.70 -33.67
C CYS A 570 23.58 5.15 -34.38
N THR A 571 23.60 3.86 -34.68
CA THR A 571 22.40 3.12 -35.12
C THR A 571 21.34 3.08 -34.01
N LYS A 572 20.06 2.84 -34.35
CA LYS A 572 18.97 2.73 -33.37
C LYS A 572 19.28 1.73 -32.24
N ARG A 573 19.94 0.62 -32.57
CA ARG A 573 20.35 -0.41 -31.59
C ARG A 573 21.47 0.09 -30.68
N GLN A 574 22.43 0.85 -31.22
CA GLN A 574 23.51 1.47 -30.43
C GLN A 574 22.97 2.60 -29.55
N THR A 575 22.09 3.47 -30.07
CA THR A 575 21.43 4.52 -29.27
C THR A 575 20.65 3.90 -28.12
N PHE A 576 19.91 2.82 -28.36
CA PHE A 576 19.18 2.11 -27.31
C PHE A 576 20.13 1.48 -26.27
N LEU A 577 21.07 0.64 -26.70
CA LEU A 577 21.90 -0.15 -25.78
C LEU A 577 22.99 0.66 -25.07
N ARG A 578 23.53 1.71 -25.71
CA ARG A 578 24.66 2.48 -25.20
C ARG A 578 24.29 3.83 -24.60
N VAL A 579 23.10 4.36 -24.90
CA VAL A 579 22.67 5.68 -24.41
C VAL A 579 21.40 5.56 -23.58
N GLN A 580 20.28 5.12 -24.17
CA GLN A 580 19.00 5.10 -23.46
C GLN A 580 18.97 4.12 -22.29
N LEU A 581 19.36 2.86 -22.51
CA LEU A 581 19.29 1.82 -21.49
C LEU A 581 20.19 2.10 -20.28
N PRO A 582 21.47 2.53 -20.44
CA PRO A 582 22.31 2.89 -19.31
C PRO A 582 21.76 4.08 -18.50
N LEU A 583 21.24 5.11 -19.17
CA LEU A 583 20.66 6.29 -18.51
C LEU A 583 19.34 5.96 -17.79
N ALA A 584 18.55 5.04 -18.34
CA ALA A 584 17.31 4.58 -17.73
C ALA A 584 17.52 3.52 -16.62
N LEU A 585 18.68 2.87 -16.57
CA LEU A 585 18.96 1.76 -15.66
C LEU A 585 18.71 2.08 -14.18
N PRO A 586 19.11 3.26 -13.64
CA PRO A 586 18.82 3.59 -12.25
C PRO A 586 17.31 3.63 -11.97
N GLU A 587 16.51 4.12 -12.91
CA GLU A 587 15.05 4.21 -12.77
C GLU A 587 14.39 2.83 -12.91
N ILE A 588 14.84 2.00 -13.85
CA ILE A 588 14.42 0.60 -13.97
C ILE A 588 14.69 -0.15 -12.68
N MET A 589 15.84 0.08 -12.04
CA MET A 589 16.26 -0.60 -10.81
C MET A 589 15.52 -0.10 -9.58
N LEU A 590 15.10 1.16 -9.54
CA LEU A 590 14.08 1.62 -8.59
C LEU A 590 12.76 0.85 -8.80
N GLY A 591 12.36 0.61 -10.04
CA GLY A 591 11.23 -0.26 -10.38
C GLY A 591 11.36 -1.69 -9.85
N VAL A 592 12.55 -2.30 -9.98
CA VAL A 592 12.85 -3.63 -9.42
C VAL A 592 12.72 -3.62 -7.89
N ASN A 593 13.28 -2.61 -7.22
CA ASN A 593 13.15 -2.46 -5.77
C ASN A 593 11.67 -2.35 -5.34
N GLN A 594 10.88 -1.52 -6.04
CA GLN A 594 9.44 -1.42 -5.78
C GLN A 594 8.68 -2.71 -6.07
N THR A 595 9.12 -3.48 -7.06
CA THR A 595 8.57 -4.82 -7.37
C THR A 595 8.78 -5.78 -6.19
N ILE A 596 9.96 -5.76 -5.57
CA ILE A 596 10.24 -6.57 -4.37
C ILE A 596 9.40 -6.12 -3.17
N LEU A 597 9.31 -4.80 -2.93
CA LEU A 597 8.50 -4.28 -1.82
C LEU A 597 7.01 -4.59 -1.98
N MET A 598 6.47 -4.47 -3.20
CA MET A 598 5.09 -4.87 -3.50
C MET A 598 4.89 -6.38 -3.40
N ALA A 599 5.90 -7.18 -3.77
CA ALA A 599 5.84 -8.62 -3.59
C ALA A 599 5.79 -9.01 -2.10
N LEU A 600 6.63 -8.41 -1.26
CA LEU A 600 6.60 -8.60 0.20
C LEU A 600 5.25 -8.20 0.80
N ALA A 601 4.71 -7.04 0.41
CA ALA A 601 3.40 -6.57 0.85
C ALA A 601 2.29 -7.57 0.52
N MET A 602 2.36 -8.17 -0.67
CA MET A 602 1.37 -9.13 -1.16
C MET A 602 1.48 -10.50 -0.50
N ILE A 603 2.69 -10.97 -0.14
CA ILE A 603 2.88 -12.27 0.54
C ILE A 603 2.13 -12.34 1.86
N ILE A 604 2.06 -11.24 2.60
CA ILE A 604 1.30 -11.22 3.87
C ILE A 604 -0.20 -11.48 3.61
N ILE A 605 -0.74 -10.96 2.50
CA ILE A 605 -2.14 -11.26 2.12
C ILE A 605 -2.26 -12.71 1.66
N CYS A 606 -1.28 -13.21 0.90
CA CYS A 606 -1.23 -14.60 0.44
C CYS A 606 -1.11 -15.62 1.58
N ALA A 607 -0.66 -15.23 2.78
CA ALA A 607 -0.68 -16.07 3.97
C ALA A 607 -2.05 -16.72 4.22
N MET A 608 -3.14 -16.00 3.93
CA MET A 608 -4.51 -16.49 4.09
C MET A 608 -4.86 -17.64 3.16
N VAL A 609 -4.03 -17.89 2.14
CA VAL A 609 -4.12 -18.99 1.19
C VAL A 609 -3.21 -20.16 1.63
N GLY A 610 -2.74 -20.17 2.87
CA GLY A 610 -2.06 -21.32 3.46
C GLY A 610 -0.60 -21.49 3.03
N THR A 611 0.13 -20.39 2.81
CA THR A 611 1.59 -20.45 2.64
C THR A 611 2.28 -20.82 3.97
N ARG A 612 3.60 -21.09 3.91
CA ARG A 612 4.39 -21.55 5.08
C ARG A 612 5.40 -20.52 5.58
N ASP A 613 5.26 -19.27 5.17
CA ASP A 613 6.22 -18.19 5.38
C ASP A 613 5.91 -17.31 6.62
N LEU A 614 6.67 -16.22 6.83
CA LEU A 614 6.41 -15.27 7.93
C LEU A 614 5.02 -14.63 7.88
N GLY A 615 4.42 -14.44 6.70
CA GLY A 615 3.07 -13.91 6.58
C GLY A 615 2.06 -14.80 7.30
N GLN A 616 2.24 -16.13 7.21
CA GLN A 616 1.42 -17.10 7.92
C GLN A 616 1.62 -17.03 9.44
N GLU A 617 2.84 -16.77 9.90
CA GLU A 617 3.12 -16.54 11.32
C GLU A 617 2.37 -15.33 11.87
N VAL A 618 2.36 -14.21 11.13
CA VAL A 618 1.61 -13.02 11.49
C VAL A 618 0.10 -13.28 11.46
N PHE A 619 -0.41 -14.02 10.46
CA PHE A 619 -1.83 -14.34 10.35
C PHE A 619 -2.32 -15.24 11.50
N ILE A 620 -1.53 -16.25 11.89
CA ILE A 620 -1.82 -17.12 13.05
C ILE A 620 -1.82 -16.29 14.33
N ALA A 621 -0.83 -15.41 14.50
CA ALA A 621 -0.72 -14.53 15.65
C ALA A 621 -1.92 -13.59 15.76
N LEU A 622 -2.40 -13.02 14.65
CA LEU A 622 -3.62 -12.21 14.62
C LEU A 622 -4.87 -12.99 15.01
N SER A 623 -5.02 -14.21 14.49
CA SER A 623 -6.17 -15.07 14.80
C SER A 623 -6.19 -15.50 16.27
N LYS A 624 -5.01 -15.63 16.91
CA LYS A 624 -4.85 -15.96 18.33
C LYS A 624 -4.72 -14.76 19.25
N ALA A 625 -4.72 -13.53 18.70
CA ALA A 625 -4.40 -12.30 19.42
C ALA A 625 -3.05 -12.36 20.18
N ASP A 626 -2.05 -13.05 19.63
CA ASP A 626 -0.70 -13.18 20.19
C ASP A 626 0.20 -12.04 19.69
N SER A 627 0.33 -10.97 20.46
CA SER A 627 1.14 -9.81 20.06
C SER A 627 2.64 -10.11 19.95
N GLY A 628 3.19 -10.98 20.79
CA GLY A 628 4.62 -11.27 20.78
C GLY A 628 5.04 -11.91 19.47
N ARG A 629 4.41 -13.04 19.14
CA ARG A 629 4.66 -13.75 17.89
C ARG A 629 4.38 -12.87 16.68
N GLY A 630 3.28 -12.12 16.72
CA GLY A 630 2.83 -11.27 15.63
C GLY A 630 3.74 -10.08 15.32
N ILE A 631 4.17 -9.34 16.35
CA ILE A 631 5.07 -8.19 16.19
C ILE A 631 6.46 -8.66 15.77
N VAL A 632 6.99 -9.75 16.37
CA VAL A 632 8.32 -10.27 16.00
C VAL A 632 8.34 -10.77 14.57
N ALA A 633 7.33 -11.53 14.13
CA ALA A 633 7.21 -11.96 12.73
C ALA A 633 7.02 -10.76 11.78
N GLY A 634 6.23 -9.77 12.17
CA GLY A 634 6.06 -8.52 11.41
C GLY A 634 7.35 -7.73 11.25
N LEU A 635 8.14 -7.61 12.32
CA LEU A 635 9.46 -6.98 12.29
C LEU A 635 10.43 -7.76 11.40
N ALA A 636 10.41 -9.10 11.45
CA ALA A 636 11.24 -9.92 10.57
C ALA A 636 10.90 -9.66 9.08
N ILE A 637 9.62 -9.55 8.71
CA ILE A 637 9.21 -9.17 7.34
C ILE A 637 9.68 -7.75 7.00
N ALA A 638 9.48 -6.79 7.90
CA ALA A 638 9.93 -5.41 7.70
C ALA A 638 11.46 -5.35 7.48
N PHE A 639 12.22 -6.15 8.21
CA PHE A 639 13.68 -6.22 8.10
C PHE A 639 14.14 -6.82 6.79
N ILE A 640 13.46 -7.85 6.26
CA ILE A 640 13.69 -8.34 4.89
C ILE A 640 13.51 -7.19 3.89
N GLY A 641 12.40 -6.45 4.01
CA GLY A 641 12.11 -5.31 3.14
C GLY A 641 13.14 -4.18 3.24
N ILE A 642 13.55 -3.81 4.46
CA ILE A 642 14.56 -2.79 4.71
C ILE A 642 15.93 -3.22 4.17
N VAL A 643 16.32 -4.49 4.36
CA VAL A 643 17.58 -5.02 3.82
C VAL A 643 17.58 -4.92 2.28
N ALA A 644 16.51 -5.37 1.63
CA ALA A 644 16.37 -5.25 0.19
C ALA A 644 16.43 -3.77 -0.25
N ASP A 645 15.59 -2.91 0.33
CA ASP A 645 15.51 -1.49 -0.04
C ASP A 645 16.84 -0.76 0.11
N ARG A 646 17.53 -0.95 1.25
CA ARG A 646 18.80 -0.27 1.51
C ARG A 646 19.91 -0.72 0.55
N LEU A 647 19.98 -2.00 0.21
CA LEU A 647 20.96 -2.52 -0.74
C LEU A 647 20.68 -1.99 -2.16
N PHE A 648 19.43 -2.03 -2.63
CA PHE A 648 19.06 -1.52 -3.95
C PHE A 648 19.26 0.00 -4.05
N ASN A 649 18.86 0.77 -3.03
CA ASN A 649 19.04 2.22 -3.04
C ASN A 649 20.52 2.64 -2.99
N ALA A 650 21.36 1.92 -2.24
CA ALA A 650 22.81 2.17 -2.25
C ALA A 650 23.42 1.86 -3.63
N TRP A 651 22.96 0.79 -4.27
CA TRP A 651 23.38 0.43 -5.62
C TRP A 651 22.95 1.47 -6.66
N THR A 652 21.70 1.93 -6.64
CA THR A 652 21.20 2.93 -7.60
C THR A 652 21.88 4.29 -7.42
N ALA A 653 22.14 4.72 -6.18
CA ALA A 653 22.89 5.95 -5.91
C ALA A 653 24.31 5.88 -6.49
N LYS A 654 25.00 4.75 -6.31
CA LYS A 654 26.34 4.52 -6.87
C LYS A 654 26.33 4.42 -8.39
N ALA A 655 25.26 3.87 -8.99
CA ALA A 655 25.07 3.81 -10.43
C ALA A 655 24.83 5.21 -11.02
N ARG A 656 23.98 6.03 -10.41
CA ARG A 656 23.76 7.43 -10.82
C ARG A 656 25.06 8.22 -10.80
N ALA A 657 25.80 8.17 -9.69
CA ALA A 657 27.09 8.87 -9.56
C ALA A 657 28.15 8.50 -10.61
N ARG A 658 28.06 7.30 -11.23
CA ARG A 658 28.96 6.88 -12.32
C ARG A 658 28.56 7.44 -13.68
N LEU A 659 27.29 7.78 -13.87
CA LEU A 659 26.74 8.26 -15.14
C LEU A 659 26.81 9.79 -15.27
N GLY A 660 27.18 10.50 -14.18
CA GLY A 660 27.15 11.95 -14.08
C GLY A 660 25.87 12.41 -13.40
#